data_AF-A0A352HQ06-F1
#
_entry.id   AF-A0A352HQ06-F1
#
_cell.length_a   1.000
_cell.length_b   1.000
_cell.length_c   1.000
_cell.angle_alpha   90.00
_cell.angle_beta   90.00
_cell.angle_gamma   90.00
#
_symmetry.space_group_name_H-M   'P 1'
#
loop_
_entity.id
_entity.type
_entity.pdbx_description
1 polymer ?
#
loop_
_entity_poly.entity_id
_entity_poly.type
_entity_poly.pdbx_seq_one_letter_code
_entity_poly.pdbx_strand_id
1 'polypeptide(L)'
;EIEVRSQAGNISRQTKTFNYGDTLIAASGGLNEYDGYKITEISPVGYVTFRNGATIYKGEVSGDTNEEYLQRVQIRETVKAHLRKEHELFRRGIKCLSLFFIDKVENYRIYDAEGNAAKGKFQQIFEEEYKRQAEEAARQTTDEEYAGYLRRFEPEQVHKGYFSIDKKGRAIDSSTRRGTDISDDIPAYDLILKDKERLLSFEEPTRFIFSHSALREGWDNPNVFQICTLRHANAEIAKRQEVGRGLRLCVDRDGTRQDAEQLGDEVHDINVLTVIANESYADFTKSLQKDIHASLRERLREQPRQVTTDYFMGKNITLKDGSTHEITDSEAARIKTWLENNGYADSEGNIQPSFMQSVNEGTLAPMPTRALKNMADAVVKLVLNDPSATDGMITDARTTVLNRLNRENFNKEAFQALWKEINHQYVYTVSYDSKELAANAVKHLDAELSVRQLHYVRVEGEQDAENVDQFGNQRTATEQLASECTSTVAYDLIGEIAHGTNLTRRTVGNILQAIKPEKLALFRNNPEDFIRNATRIIREQKAAMIVQHIHYKMTEGKYSSDIFATASEVPFDRALEANKHVMDYVVTDSKVERDFASDLERATEVEVYAKLPRSFQIPTPVGNYAPDWAIAMIRDGVKHIFFIAETKGSLSSMDISPVEQSKIDCCKQLFEELSSCKVRYHKVTSYEDLVNEFNAVR
;
A
#
# COMPACT_ATOMS: atom_id res chain seq x y z
N GLU A 1 -31.35 3.66 2.69
CA GLU A 1 -32.53 3.36 3.54
C GLU A 1 -33.55 4.47 3.32
N ILE A 2 -34.85 4.19 3.42
CA ILE A 2 -35.89 5.23 3.34
C ILE A 2 -36.91 5.04 4.45
N GLU A 3 -37.64 6.10 4.75
CA GLU A 3 -38.81 6.04 5.61
C GLU A 3 -39.99 5.44 4.84
N VAL A 4 -40.68 4.51 5.49
CA VAL A 4 -41.79 3.76 4.91
C VAL A 4 -42.96 3.82 5.87
N ARG A 5 -44.11 4.28 5.37
CA ARG A 5 -45.37 4.23 6.07
C ARG A 5 -45.96 2.82 5.97
N SER A 6 -46.13 2.17 7.10
CA SER A 6 -46.83 0.89 7.21
C SER A 6 -48.33 1.04 6.95
N GLN A 7 -49.02 -0.08 6.67
CA GLN A 7 -50.48 -0.09 6.52
C GLN A 7 -51.23 0.37 7.78
N ALA A 8 -50.59 0.27 8.96
CA ALA A 8 -51.12 0.74 10.24
C ALA A 8 -50.87 2.24 10.49
N GLY A 9 -50.25 2.96 9.54
CA GLY A 9 -49.97 4.40 9.63
C GLY A 9 -48.65 4.77 10.31
N ASN A 10 -47.97 3.83 10.96
CA ASN A 10 -46.66 4.07 11.57
C ASN A 10 -45.57 4.22 10.50
N ILE A 11 -44.71 5.23 10.66
CA ILE A 11 -43.54 5.46 9.82
C ILE A 11 -42.33 4.77 10.47
N SER A 12 -41.61 3.98 9.68
CA SER A 12 -40.39 3.30 10.12
C SER A 12 -39.36 3.32 9.00
N ARG A 13 -38.08 3.39 9.34
CA ARG A 13 -36.99 3.36 8.35
C ARG A 13 -36.71 1.92 7.94
N GLN A 14 -36.73 1.65 6.63
CA GLN A 14 -36.54 0.32 6.07
C GLN A 14 -35.45 0.32 4.99
N THR A 15 -34.74 -0.81 4.88
CA THR A 15 -33.85 -1.07 3.74
C THR A 15 -34.68 -1.58 2.56
N LYS A 16 -34.50 -0.96 1.40
CA LYS A 16 -35.16 -1.30 0.14
C LYS A 16 -34.12 -1.32 -0.97
N THR A 17 -34.28 -2.22 -1.93
CA THR A 17 -33.48 -2.29 -3.15
C THR A 17 -34.23 -1.57 -4.26
N PHE A 18 -33.49 -0.79 -5.05
CA PHE A 18 -34.05 0.01 -6.14
C PHE A 18 -33.26 -0.21 -7.42
N ASN A 19 -33.96 -0.09 -8.55
CA ASN A 19 -33.41 -0.13 -9.90
C ASN A 19 -33.52 1.24 -10.59
N TYR A 20 -32.85 1.37 -11.73
CA TYR A 20 -33.02 2.54 -12.60
C TYR A 20 -34.50 2.77 -12.91
N GLY A 21 -34.96 4.01 -12.74
CA GLY A 21 -36.34 4.41 -13.01
C GLY A 21 -37.32 4.25 -11.84
N ASP A 22 -36.92 3.61 -10.72
CA ASP A 22 -37.78 3.48 -9.54
C ASP A 22 -38.02 4.84 -8.85
N THR A 23 -39.16 4.95 -8.17
CA THR A 23 -39.55 6.17 -7.44
C THR A 23 -39.64 5.90 -5.93
N LEU A 24 -39.00 6.74 -5.12
CA LEU A 24 -39.01 6.58 -3.66
C LEU A 24 -40.41 6.76 -3.04
N ILE A 25 -41.27 7.59 -3.64
CA ILE A 25 -42.66 7.79 -3.15
C ILE A 25 -43.50 6.51 -3.20
N ALA A 26 -43.33 5.69 -4.22
CA ALA A 26 -44.04 4.42 -4.34
C ALA A 26 -43.54 3.41 -3.29
N ALA A 27 -42.23 3.36 -3.07
CA ALA A 27 -41.62 2.43 -2.11
C ALA A 27 -41.82 2.82 -0.64
N SER A 28 -42.09 4.11 -0.36
CA SER A 28 -42.32 4.64 0.99
C SER A 28 -43.76 4.49 1.49
N GLY A 29 -44.67 3.93 0.69
CA GLY A 29 -46.09 3.90 1.03
C GLY A 29 -46.77 5.26 0.88
N GLY A 30 -46.28 6.10 -0.04
CA GLY A 30 -46.89 7.39 -0.41
C GLY A 30 -46.48 8.57 0.47
N LEU A 31 -45.26 8.59 1.01
CA LEU A 31 -44.75 9.77 1.72
C LEU A 31 -44.36 10.87 0.71
N ASN A 32 -45.03 12.02 0.79
CA ASN A 32 -44.87 13.15 -0.12
C ASN A 32 -43.46 13.77 -0.09
N GLU A 33 -42.70 13.56 0.99
CA GLU A 33 -41.31 14.01 1.13
C GLU A 33 -40.37 13.41 0.05
N TYR A 34 -40.77 12.27 -0.52
CA TYR A 34 -40.06 11.60 -1.61
C TYR A 34 -40.62 11.96 -3.00
N ASP A 35 -41.48 12.96 -3.11
CA ASP A 35 -41.95 13.46 -4.41
C ASP A 35 -40.78 14.05 -5.23
N GLY A 36 -40.74 13.75 -6.52
CA GLY A 36 -39.61 14.10 -7.40
C GLY A 36 -38.35 13.22 -7.27
N TYR A 37 -38.25 12.33 -6.28
CA TYR A 37 -37.14 11.39 -6.13
C TYR A 37 -37.34 10.12 -6.97
N LYS A 38 -37.26 10.29 -8.29
CA LYS A 38 -37.16 9.19 -9.27
C LYS A 38 -35.70 8.95 -9.62
N ILE A 39 -35.22 7.72 -9.52
CA ILE A 39 -33.83 7.37 -9.83
C ILE A 39 -33.59 7.52 -11.34
N THR A 40 -32.64 8.37 -11.71
CA THR A 40 -32.22 8.61 -13.10
C THR A 40 -30.81 8.12 -13.38
N GLU A 41 -30.01 7.84 -12.35
CA GLU A 41 -28.68 7.26 -12.50
C GLU A 41 -28.33 6.48 -11.22
N ILE A 42 -27.73 5.30 -11.39
CA ILE A 42 -27.10 4.54 -10.31
C ILE A 42 -25.66 4.33 -10.74
N SER A 43 -24.74 4.98 -10.06
CA SER A 43 -23.34 4.97 -10.42
C SER A 43 -22.57 3.85 -9.69
N PRO A 44 -21.71 3.09 -10.39
CA PRO A 44 -20.82 2.11 -9.76
C PRO A 44 -19.85 2.73 -8.74
N VAL A 45 -19.50 4.01 -8.89
CA VAL A 45 -18.66 4.76 -7.94
C VAL A 45 -19.42 5.26 -6.70
N GLY A 46 -20.62 4.70 -6.46
CA GLY A 46 -21.33 4.89 -5.21
C GLY A 46 -22.09 6.20 -5.12
N TYR A 47 -22.79 6.64 -6.17
CA TYR A 47 -23.79 7.70 -6.04
C TYR A 47 -25.06 7.38 -6.81
N VAL A 48 -26.16 8.01 -6.41
CA VAL A 48 -27.47 7.91 -7.06
C VAL A 48 -27.96 9.31 -7.37
N THR A 49 -28.34 9.55 -8.61
CA THR A 49 -28.93 10.83 -9.04
C THR A 49 -30.42 10.67 -9.27
N PHE A 50 -31.17 11.67 -8.85
CA PHE A 50 -32.62 11.72 -8.94
C PHE A 50 -33.08 12.75 -9.97
N ARG A 51 -34.29 12.56 -10.50
CA ARG A 51 -34.90 13.44 -11.51
C ARG A 51 -35.00 14.91 -11.07
N ASN A 52 -35.11 15.17 -9.77
CA ASN A 52 -35.13 16.52 -9.20
C ASN A 52 -33.74 17.20 -9.16
N GLY A 53 -32.69 16.54 -9.65
CA GLY A 53 -31.31 17.04 -9.66
C GLY A 53 -30.51 16.72 -8.40
N ALA A 54 -31.13 16.16 -7.36
CA ALA A 54 -30.43 15.72 -6.17
C ALA A 54 -29.51 14.53 -6.49
N THR A 55 -28.33 14.50 -5.89
CA THR A 55 -27.41 13.37 -5.94
C THR A 55 -27.04 12.99 -4.51
N ILE A 56 -27.12 11.71 -4.19
CA ILE A 56 -26.75 11.17 -2.88
C ILE A 56 -25.61 10.17 -3.07
N TYR A 57 -24.51 10.38 -2.35
CA TYR A 57 -23.35 9.50 -2.35
C TYR A 57 -23.51 8.36 -1.33
N LYS A 58 -22.76 7.26 -1.54
CA LYS A 58 -22.69 6.10 -0.65
C LYS A 58 -22.24 6.57 0.74
N GLY A 59 -23.06 6.29 1.74
CA GLY A 59 -22.83 6.71 3.12
C GLY A 59 -23.33 8.12 3.46
N GLU A 60 -23.79 8.90 2.48
CA GLU A 60 -24.40 10.20 2.71
C GLU A 60 -25.85 10.07 3.17
N VAL A 61 -26.29 11.01 4.01
CA VAL A 61 -27.63 11.09 4.55
C VAL A 61 -28.23 12.43 4.16
N SER A 62 -29.42 12.42 3.57
CA SER A 62 -30.16 13.63 3.18
C SER A 62 -31.49 13.69 3.94
N GLY A 63 -31.85 14.86 4.48
CA GLY A 63 -33.09 15.10 5.25
C GLY A 63 -32.84 15.70 6.65
N ASP A 64 -33.86 15.68 7.51
CA ASP A 64 -33.75 16.15 8.90
C ASP A 64 -32.76 15.24 9.67
N THR A 65 -31.55 15.75 9.90
CA THR A 65 -30.39 14.97 10.35
C THR A 65 -30.46 14.69 11.85
N ASN A 66 -31.02 13.54 12.23
CA ASN A 66 -30.83 13.02 13.58
C ASN A 66 -29.36 12.59 13.75
N GLU A 67 -28.62 13.24 14.65
CA GLU A 67 -27.23 12.93 15.01
C GLU A 67 -27.04 11.44 15.35
N GLU A 68 -28.02 10.84 16.02
CA GLU A 68 -28.02 9.41 16.36
C GLU A 68 -28.01 8.52 15.11
N TYR A 69 -28.67 8.95 14.03
CA TYR A 69 -28.68 8.21 12.78
C TYR A 69 -27.32 8.27 12.07
N LEU A 70 -26.67 9.43 12.06
CA LEU A 70 -25.29 9.53 11.54
C LEU A 70 -24.35 8.62 12.33
N GLN A 71 -24.45 8.60 13.66
CA GLN A 71 -23.68 7.71 14.52
C GLN A 71 -23.96 6.22 14.21
N ARG A 72 -25.23 5.85 13.96
CA ARG A 72 -25.59 4.49 13.53
C ARG A 72 -24.96 4.11 12.19
N VAL A 73 -24.97 5.02 11.21
CA VAL A 73 -24.31 4.80 9.91
C VAL A 73 -22.80 4.63 10.08
N GLN A 74 -22.15 5.46 10.89
CA GLN A 74 -20.72 5.34 11.18
C GLN A 74 -20.37 3.99 11.82
N ILE A 75 -21.17 3.55 12.81
CA ILE A 75 -21.01 2.23 13.44
C ILE A 75 -21.16 1.12 12.40
N ARG A 76 -22.22 1.17 11.59
CA ARG A 76 -22.48 0.18 10.53
C ARG A 76 -21.33 0.10 9.53
N GLU A 77 -20.86 1.22 9.02
CA GLU A 77 -19.78 1.24 8.02
C GLU A 77 -18.45 0.79 8.62
N THR A 78 -18.19 1.10 9.90
CA THR A 78 -17.01 0.59 10.63
C THR A 78 -17.06 -0.93 10.78
N VAL A 79 -18.22 -1.47 11.16
CA VAL A 79 -18.44 -2.93 11.26
C VAL A 79 -18.22 -3.60 9.90
N LYS A 80 -18.77 -3.05 8.83
CA LYS A 80 -18.58 -3.58 7.47
C LYS A 80 -17.10 -3.56 7.05
N ALA A 81 -16.42 -2.43 7.23
CA ALA A 81 -15.01 -2.30 6.92
C ALA A 81 -14.17 -3.30 7.72
N HIS A 82 -14.48 -3.47 9.00
CA HIS A 82 -13.82 -4.46 9.85
C HIS A 82 -14.01 -5.89 9.35
N LEU A 83 -15.25 -6.33 9.09
CA LEU A 83 -15.51 -7.69 8.64
C LEU A 83 -14.86 -8.00 7.29
N ARG A 84 -14.79 -7.01 6.38
CA ARG A 84 -14.06 -7.17 5.11
C ARG A 84 -12.56 -7.36 5.35
N LYS A 85 -11.94 -6.48 6.15
CA LYS A 85 -10.50 -6.56 6.45
C LYS A 85 -10.18 -7.82 7.25
N GLU A 86 -11.05 -8.21 8.19
CA GLU A 86 -10.91 -9.44 8.95
C GLU A 86 -10.96 -10.67 8.04
N HIS A 87 -11.87 -10.72 7.06
CA HIS A 87 -11.92 -11.80 6.08
C HIS A 87 -10.62 -11.91 5.26
N GLU A 88 -10.09 -10.78 4.79
CA GLU A 88 -8.81 -10.71 4.04
C GLU A 88 -7.62 -11.22 4.86
N LEU A 89 -7.61 -10.91 6.16
CA LEU A 89 -6.49 -11.19 7.07
C LEU A 89 -6.58 -12.55 7.77
N PHE A 90 -7.77 -13.16 7.84
CA PHE A 90 -8.05 -14.37 8.61
C PHE A 90 -7.11 -15.53 8.23
N ARG A 91 -6.97 -15.81 6.94
CA ARG A 91 -6.11 -16.89 6.43
C ARG A 91 -4.62 -16.59 6.59
N ARG A 92 -4.24 -15.31 6.68
CA ARG A 92 -2.88 -14.87 7.01
C ARG A 92 -2.57 -14.97 8.51
N GLY A 93 -3.54 -15.38 9.32
CA GLY A 93 -3.38 -15.48 10.76
C GLY A 93 -3.22 -14.12 11.44
N ILE A 94 -3.66 -13.03 10.81
CA ILE A 94 -3.60 -11.68 11.37
C ILE A 94 -4.99 -11.36 11.93
N LYS A 95 -5.08 -11.09 13.23
CA LYS A 95 -6.35 -10.71 13.86
C LYS A 95 -6.62 -9.23 13.63
N CYS A 96 -7.79 -8.88 13.11
CA CYS A 96 -8.20 -7.49 12.88
C CYS A 96 -8.80 -6.85 14.14
N LEU A 97 -8.46 -5.60 14.45
CA LEU A 97 -9.06 -4.82 15.54
C LEU A 97 -9.60 -3.47 15.05
N SER A 98 -10.71 -3.04 15.64
CA SER A 98 -11.35 -1.74 15.41
C SER A 98 -11.43 -0.92 16.69
N LEU A 99 -11.23 0.39 16.57
CA LEU A 99 -11.33 1.33 17.68
C LEU A 99 -12.44 2.36 17.45
N PHE A 100 -13.32 2.50 18.42
CA PHE A 100 -14.37 3.51 18.49
C PHE A 100 -14.04 4.55 19.54
N PHE A 101 -14.01 5.81 19.15
CA PHE A 101 -13.92 6.95 20.06
C PHE A 101 -15.31 7.54 20.30
N ILE A 102 -15.77 7.49 21.54
CA ILE A 102 -17.06 8.02 21.98
C ILE A 102 -16.86 9.34 22.74
N ASP A 103 -17.91 10.15 22.73
CA ASP A 103 -18.00 11.44 23.43
C ASP A 103 -18.26 11.29 24.92
N LYS A 104 -19.03 10.27 25.33
CA LYS A 104 -19.38 10.01 26.73
C LYS A 104 -19.54 8.53 27.03
N VAL A 105 -19.15 8.11 28.22
CA VAL A 105 -19.27 6.72 28.69
C VAL A 105 -20.73 6.28 28.79
N GLU A 106 -21.65 7.20 29.13
CA GLU A 106 -23.10 6.93 29.21
C GLU A 106 -23.66 6.40 27.87
N ASN A 107 -23.07 6.81 26.75
CA ASN A 107 -23.51 6.36 25.44
C ASN A 107 -23.17 4.89 25.19
N TYR A 108 -22.23 4.31 25.94
CA TYR A 108 -21.90 2.89 25.87
C TYR A 108 -22.42 2.09 27.08
N ARG A 109 -22.32 2.65 28.29
CA ARG A 109 -22.70 1.99 29.55
C ARG A 109 -23.48 2.93 30.45
N ILE A 110 -24.70 2.53 30.80
CA ILE A 110 -25.53 3.20 31.81
C ILE A 110 -25.62 2.36 33.08
N TYR A 111 -25.95 2.99 34.20
CA TYR A 111 -26.17 2.32 35.48
C TYR A 111 -27.56 2.67 36.00
N ASP A 112 -28.33 1.66 36.43
CA ASP A 112 -29.64 1.88 37.01
C ASP A 112 -29.56 2.46 38.44
N ALA A 113 -30.72 2.75 39.04
CA ALA A 113 -30.81 3.30 40.40
C ALA A 113 -30.20 2.38 41.47
N GLU A 114 -30.08 1.08 41.18
CA GLU A 114 -29.52 0.04 42.06
C GLU A 114 -28.01 -0.14 41.81
N GLY A 115 -27.46 0.47 40.75
CA GLY A 115 -26.07 0.42 40.37
C GLY A 115 -25.70 -0.72 39.42
N ASN A 116 -26.68 -1.43 38.85
CA ASN A 116 -26.42 -2.47 37.86
C ASN A 116 -26.14 -1.85 36.49
N ALA A 117 -25.20 -2.46 35.77
CA ALA A 117 -24.83 -2.07 34.41
C ALA A 117 -25.93 -2.41 33.40
N ALA A 118 -26.38 -1.43 32.62
CA ALA A 118 -27.25 -1.58 31.47
C ALA A 118 -26.58 -1.03 30.18
N LYS A 119 -27.09 -1.45 29.01
CA LYS A 119 -26.51 -1.13 27.70
C LYS A 119 -26.83 0.33 27.32
N GLY A 120 -25.81 1.13 27.02
CA GLY A 120 -25.99 2.48 26.45
C GLY A 120 -26.38 2.42 24.96
N LYS A 121 -26.73 3.58 24.37
CA LYS A 121 -27.22 3.66 22.98
C LYS A 121 -26.27 3.04 21.94
N PHE A 122 -24.97 3.31 22.03
CA PHE A 122 -23.97 2.80 21.08
C PHE A 122 -23.73 1.31 21.25
N GLN A 123 -23.83 0.79 22.48
CA GLN A 123 -23.73 -0.65 22.70
C GLN A 123 -24.89 -1.37 21.98
N GLN A 124 -26.13 -0.88 22.14
CA GLN A 124 -27.30 -1.48 21.49
C GLN A 124 -27.22 -1.39 19.96
N ILE A 125 -26.89 -0.21 19.43
CA ILE A 125 -26.74 0.01 17.98
C ILE A 125 -25.64 -0.88 17.40
N PHE A 126 -24.50 -0.99 18.10
CA PHE A 126 -23.39 -1.83 17.66
C PHE A 126 -23.80 -3.29 17.56
N GLU A 127 -24.42 -3.85 18.61
CA GLU A 127 -24.82 -5.26 18.63
C GLU A 127 -25.84 -5.59 17.52
N GLU A 128 -26.81 -4.69 17.27
CA GLU A 128 -27.77 -4.82 16.18
C GLU A 128 -27.10 -4.83 14.80
N GLU A 129 -26.23 -3.85 14.53
CA GLU A 129 -25.57 -3.73 13.24
C GLU A 129 -24.54 -4.84 13.04
N TYR A 130 -23.75 -5.18 14.07
CA TYR A 130 -22.80 -6.29 14.04
C TYR A 130 -23.49 -7.59 13.67
N LYS A 131 -24.59 -7.95 14.34
CA LYS A 131 -25.34 -9.17 14.03
C LYS A 131 -25.79 -9.21 12.57
N ARG A 132 -26.39 -8.11 12.09
CA ARG A 132 -26.86 -8.01 10.70
C ARG A 132 -25.73 -8.19 9.69
N GLN A 133 -24.61 -7.49 9.90
CA GLN A 133 -23.48 -7.52 8.97
C GLN A 133 -22.71 -8.84 9.03
N ALA A 134 -22.53 -9.44 10.22
CA ALA A 134 -21.85 -10.72 10.37
C ALA A 134 -22.64 -11.86 9.72
N GLU A 135 -23.97 -11.87 9.86
CA GLU A 135 -24.83 -12.85 9.16
C GLU A 135 -24.76 -12.70 7.64
N GLU A 136 -24.72 -11.46 7.14
CA GLU A 136 -24.58 -11.18 5.71
C GLU A 136 -23.21 -11.64 5.19
N ALA A 137 -22.13 -11.28 5.86
CA ALA A 137 -20.78 -11.69 5.52
C ALA A 137 -20.63 -13.23 5.53
N ALA A 138 -21.16 -13.90 6.55
CA ALA A 138 -21.13 -15.35 6.65
C ALA A 138 -21.98 -16.08 5.59
N ARG A 139 -22.92 -15.39 4.94
CA ARG A 139 -23.68 -15.91 3.78
C ARG A 139 -22.96 -15.68 2.45
N GLN A 140 -22.18 -14.60 2.34
CA GLN A 140 -21.50 -14.21 1.11
C GLN A 140 -20.13 -14.90 0.94
N THR A 141 -19.45 -15.20 2.04
CA THR A 141 -18.15 -15.87 2.01
C THR A 141 -18.25 -17.34 1.57
N THR A 142 -17.27 -17.81 0.80
CA THR A 142 -17.05 -19.23 0.52
C THR A 142 -16.12 -19.90 1.53
N ASP A 143 -15.46 -19.12 2.38
CA ASP A 143 -14.58 -19.63 3.43
C ASP A 143 -15.40 -20.16 4.61
N GLU A 144 -15.57 -21.47 4.70
CA GLU A 144 -16.34 -22.14 5.75
C GLU A 144 -15.76 -21.94 7.14
N GLU A 145 -14.42 -21.87 7.28
CA GLU A 145 -13.76 -21.63 8.56
C GLU A 145 -14.04 -20.20 9.05
N TYR A 146 -13.93 -19.23 8.15
CA TYR A 146 -14.24 -17.84 8.49
C TYR A 146 -15.73 -17.65 8.80
N ALA A 147 -16.63 -18.29 8.03
CA ALA A 147 -18.06 -18.29 8.32
C ALA A 147 -18.36 -18.92 9.69
N GLY A 148 -17.65 -19.99 10.05
CA GLY A 148 -17.70 -20.59 11.38
C GLY A 148 -17.20 -19.63 12.47
N TYR A 149 -16.09 -18.93 12.22
CA TYR A 149 -15.52 -17.94 13.12
C TYR A 149 -16.49 -16.77 13.40
N LEU A 150 -17.18 -16.26 12.39
CA LEU A 150 -18.20 -15.21 12.56
C LEU A 150 -19.38 -15.64 13.42
N ARG A 151 -19.79 -16.91 13.32
CA ARG A 151 -20.91 -17.50 14.08
C ARG A 151 -20.50 -18.01 15.46
N ARG A 152 -19.21 -18.02 15.78
CA ARG A 152 -18.68 -18.59 17.03
C ARG A 152 -19.04 -17.77 18.26
N PHE A 153 -19.19 -16.45 18.11
CA PHE A 153 -19.33 -15.52 19.22
C PHE A 153 -20.59 -14.67 19.10
N GLU A 154 -21.24 -14.41 20.24
CA GLU A 154 -22.39 -13.52 20.32
C GLU A 154 -21.96 -12.05 20.20
N PRO A 155 -22.86 -11.15 19.74
CA PRO A 155 -22.55 -9.72 19.59
C PRO A 155 -21.94 -9.09 20.84
N GLU A 156 -22.43 -9.43 22.05
CA GLU A 156 -21.94 -8.87 23.31
C GLU A 156 -20.49 -9.27 23.65
N GLN A 157 -19.97 -10.33 23.03
CA GLN A 157 -18.64 -10.86 23.33
C GLN A 157 -17.55 -10.23 22.46
N VAL A 158 -17.91 -9.70 21.29
CA VAL A 158 -16.93 -9.23 20.30
C VAL A 158 -16.46 -7.80 20.54
N HIS A 159 -17.09 -7.09 21.46
CA HIS A 159 -16.73 -5.71 21.80
C HIS A 159 -16.46 -5.52 23.30
N LYS A 160 -15.56 -4.60 23.64
CA LYS A 160 -15.31 -4.17 25.02
C LYS A 160 -15.15 -2.66 25.12
N GLY A 161 -15.64 -2.10 26.21
CA GLY A 161 -15.52 -0.70 26.55
C GLY A 161 -14.44 -0.51 27.60
N TYR A 162 -13.50 0.38 27.33
CA TYR A 162 -12.39 0.67 28.22
C TYR A 162 -12.47 2.13 28.65
N PHE A 163 -12.90 2.31 29.90
CA PHE A 163 -13.20 3.60 30.48
C PHE A 163 -12.58 3.72 31.86
N SER A 164 -12.41 4.95 32.32
CA SER A 164 -12.01 5.26 33.70
C SER A 164 -13.02 4.65 34.67
N ILE A 165 -12.51 4.11 35.78
CA ILE A 165 -13.34 3.48 36.80
C ILE A 165 -13.29 4.36 38.06
N ASP A 166 -14.46 4.75 38.57
CA ASP A 166 -14.57 5.50 39.82
C ASP A 166 -14.25 4.62 41.04
N LYS A 167 -14.15 5.22 42.24
CA LYS A 167 -13.89 4.49 43.48
C LYS A 167 -14.96 3.44 43.84
N LYS A 168 -16.12 3.46 43.16
CA LYS A 168 -17.25 2.55 43.35
C LYS A 168 -17.32 1.47 42.26
N GLY A 169 -16.32 1.39 41.37
CA GLY A 169 -16.27 0.39 40.31
C GLY A 169 -17.10 0.74 39.07
N ARG A 170 -17.59 1.99 38.93
CA ARG A 170 -18.41 2.44 37.79
C ARG A 170 -17.55 3.07 36.71
N ALA A 171 -17.89 2.78 35.45
CA ALA A 171 -17.29 3.42 34.29
C ALA A 171 -17.74 4.89 34.22
N ILE A 172 -16.78 5.81 34.13
CA ILE A 172 -17.00 7.26 34.12
C ILE A 172 -16.17 7.94 33.04
N ASP A 173 -16.59 9.13 32.61
CA ASP A 173 -15.84 9.98 31.70
C ASP A 173 -14.46 10.35 32.29
N SER A 174 -13.44 10.39 31.45
CA SER A 174 -12.09 10.79 31.87
C SER A 174 -12.03 12.27 32.24
N SER A 175 -11.53 12.61 33.43
CA SER A 175 -11.35 14.02 33.83
C SER A 175 -10.04 14.61 33.28
N THR A 176 -10.12 15.68 32.48
CA THR A 176 -8.98 16.52 32.10
C THR A 176 -8.71 17.60 33.15
N ARG A 177 -7.43 17.90 33.45
CA ARG A 177 -7.09 19.08 34.29
C ARG A 177 -7.23 20.36 33.45
N ARG A 178 -7.74 21.44 34.05
CA ARG A 178 -7.73 22.77 33.41
C ARG A 178 -6.28 23.15 33.07
N GLY A 179 -5.98 23.25 31.77
CA GLY A 179 -4.69 23.71 31.25
C GLY A 179 -3.79 22.63 30.62
N THR A 180 -4.20 21.35 30.59
CA THR A 180 -3.46 20.28 29.90
C THR A 180 -4.42 19.24 29.30
N ASP A 181 -4.22 18.82 28.05
CA ASP A 181 -5.02 17.80 27.34
C ASP A 181 -4.76 16.34 27.81
N ILE A 182 -4.21 16.14 29.00
CA ILE A 182 -3.68 14.84 29.47
C ILE A 182 -4.47 14.37 30.72
N SER A 183 -5.18 13.23 30.66
CA SER A 183 -6.19 12.76 31.67
C SER A 183 -5.67 11.78 32.75
N ASP A 184 -5.86 12.02 34.05
CA ASP A 184 -5.27 11.22 35.16
C ASP A 184 -5.85 9.78 35.34
N ASP A 185 -5.98 9.00 34.27
CA ASP A 185 -6.49 7.63 34.31
C ASP A 185 -5.30 6.65 34.24
N ILE A 186 -4.98 5.96 35.32
CA ILE A 186 -3.97 4.87 35.37
C ILE A 186 -4.65 3.48 35.43
N PRO A 187 -5.73 3.25 36.21
CA PRO A 187 -6.29 1.90 36.40
C PRO A 187 -6.97 1.29 35.17
N ALA A 188 -7.59 2.10 34.32
CA ALA A 188 -8.31 1.62 33.13
C ALA A 188 -7.36 1.11 32.03
N TYR A 189 -6.16 1.69 31.95
CA TYR A 189 -5.17 1.36 30.92
C TYR A 189 -4.38 0.10 31.23
N ASP A 190 -4.08 -0.16 32.52
CA ASP A 190 -3.42 -1.39 32.96
C ASP A 190 -4.18 -2.66 32.52
N LEU A 191 -5.51 -2.58 32.36
CA LEU A 191 -6.34 -3.70 31.92
C LEU A 191 -6.14 -4.04 30.43
N ILE A 192 -5.93 -3.05 29.56
CA ILE A 192 -5.63 -3.29 28.13
C ILE A 192 -4.17 -3.70 27.94
N LEU A 193 -3.27 -3.04 28.69
CA LEU A 193 -1.82 -3.23 28.59
C LEU A 193 -1.38 -4.64 29.00
N LYS A 194 -2.04 -5.24 30.00
CA LYS A 194 -1.72 -6.60 30.48
C LYS A 194 -2.18 -7.71 29.53
N ASP A 195 -3.22 -7.46 28.73
CA ASP A 195 -3.85 -8.46 27.85
C ASP A 195 -3.55 -8.24 26.35
N LYS A 196 -2.51 -7.46 25.99
CA LYS A 196 -2.20 -7.11 24.59
C LYS A 196 -2.00 -8.33 23.68
N GLU A 197 -1.22 -9.30 24.13
CA GLU A 197 -0.96 -10.54 23.37
C GLU A 197 -2.23 -11.38 23.25
N ARG A 198 -3.02 -11.43 24.33
CA ARG A 198 -4.32 -12.11 24.33
C ARG A 198 -5.29 -11.47 23.33
N LEU A 199 -5.29 -10.15 23.19
CA LEU A 199 -6.11 -9.44 22.21
C LEU A 199 -5.75 -9.79 20.76
N LEU A 200 -4.54 -10.28 20.48
CA LEU A 200 -4.12 -10.75 19.15
C LEU A 200 -4.52 -12.20 18.88
N SER A 201 -4.93 -12.96 19.90
CA SER A 201 -5.41 -14.34 19.74
C SER A 201 -6.82 -14.42 19.16
N PHE A 202 -7.04 -15.34 18.23
CA PHE A 202 -8.36 -15.65 17.67
C PHE A 202 -9.31 -16.32 18.69
N GLU A 203 -8.77 -16.85 19.80
CA GLU A 203 -9.56 -17.39 20.91
C GLU A 203 -10.19 -16.28 21.78
N GLU A 204 -9.61 -15.08 21.78
CA GLU A 204 -10.23 -13.92 22.42
C GLU A 204 -11.28 -13.31 21.48
N PRO A 205 -12.57 -13.28 21.84
CA PRO A 205 -13.62 -12.78 20.95
C PRO A 205 -13.54 -11.27 20.72
N THR A 206 -12.95 -10.53 21.65
CA THR A 206 -12.88 -9.06 21.57
C THR A 206 -12.05 -8.64 20.36
N ARG A 207 -12.70 -7.87 19.47
CA ARG A 207 -12.11 -7.27 18.26
C ARG A 207 -12.60 -5.84 17.99
N PHE A 208 -13.62 -5.38 18.70
CA PHE A 208 -14.07 -3.98 18.69
C PHE A 208 -13.85 -3.34 20.06
N ILE A 209 -13.22 -2.17 20.08
CA ILE A 209 -12.77 -1.51 21.30
C ILE A 209 -13.45 -0.14 21.36
N PHE A 210 -14.16 0.16 22.45
CA PHE A 210 -14.76 1.46 22.69
C PHE A 210 -13.96 2.22 23.74
N SER A 211 -13.63 3.47 23.47
CA SER A 211 -12.87 4.33 24.37
C SER A 211 -13.38 5.77 24.37
N HIS A 212 -13.34 6.42 25.53
CA HIS A 212 -13.73 7.83 25.71
C HIS A 212 -12.55 8.78 25.50
N SER A 213 -11.36 8.45 26.00
CA SER A 213 -10.15 9.28 25.84
C SER A 213 -9.29 8.77 24.69
N ALA A 214 -8.43 9.64 24.13
CA ALA A 214 -7.33 9.15 23.31
C ALA A 214 -6.51 8.23 24.21
N LEU A 215 -6.35 6.96 23.80
CA LEU A 215 -5.61 5.98 24.58
C LEU A 215 -4.25 6.61 24.95
N ARG A 216 -3.68 6.45 26.16
CA ARG A 216 -2.42 7.16 26.49
C ARG A 216 -1.18 6.50 25.84
N GLU A 217 0.00 7.07 26.07
CA GLU A 217 1.29 6.42 25.82
C GLU A 217 1.29 5.01 26.46
N GLY A 218 1.62 3.99 25.66
CA GLY A 218 1.59 2.59 26.08
C GLY A 218 0.49 1.76 25.43
N TRP A 219 -0.60 2.31 24.90
CA TRP A 219 -1.47 1.54 24.01
C TRP A 219 -0.85 1.43 22.62
N ASP A 220 -0.53 0.20 22.22
CA ASP A 220 0.48 -0.11 21.22
C ASP A 220 0.11 -1.36 20.42
N ASN A 221 -1.16 -1.48 20.00
CA ASN A 221 -1.56 -2.66 19.25
C ASN A 221 -1.34 -2.42 17.74
N PRO A 222 -0.48 -3.23 17.09
CA PRO A 222 -0.17 -3.04 15.67
C PRO A 222 -1.31 -3.45 14.72
N ASN A 223 -2.33 -4.17 15.19
CA ASN A 223 -3.38 -4.75 14.35
C ASN A 223 -4.68 -3.93 14.33
N VAL A 224 -4.58 -2.61 14.48
CA VAL A 224 -5.72 -1.70 14.47
C VAL A 224 -5.92 -1.19 13.05
N PHE A 225 -6.97 -1.68 12.39
CA PHE A 225 -7.23 -1.38 10.97
C PHE A 225 -8.37 -0.39 10.75
N GLN A 226 -9.25 -0.19 11.74
CA GLN A 226 -10.31 0.79 11.66
C GLN A 226 -10.31 1.71 12.88
N ILE A 227 -10.46 3.01 12.63
CA ILE A 227 -10.74 4.01 13.65
C ILE A 227 -12.05 4.71 13.30
N CYS A 228 -13.01 4.66 14.21
CA CYS A 228 -14.28 5.34 14.09
C CYS A 228 -14.41 6.42 15.16
N THR A 229 -14.58 7.68 14.75
CA THR A 229 -14.81 8.78 15.68
C THR A 229 -16.30 9.15 15.70
N LEU A 230 -16.99 8.80 16.79
CA LEU A 230 -18.40 9.15 17.04
C LEU A 230 -18.56 10.49 17.76
N ARG A 231 -17.44 11.16 18.08
CA ARG A 231 -17.39 12.47 18.74
C ARG A 231 -17.00 13.59 17.78
N HIS A 232 -17.41 14.82 18.09
CA HIS A 232 -16.87 16.03 17.47
C HIS A 232 -15.56 16.40 18.18
N ALA A 233 -14.42 16.00 17.62
CA ALA A 233 -13.12 16.38 18.17
C ALA A 233 -12.76 17.81 17.75
N ASN A 234 -12.62 18.72 18.73
CA ASN A 234 -12.30 20.13 18.49
C ASN A 234 -10.78 20.41 18.43
N ALA A 235 -9.92 19.48 18.88
CA ALA A 235 -8.47 19.68 18.94
C ALA A 235 -7.72 18.84 17.91
N GLU A 236 -6.96 19.47 17.00
CA GLU A 236 -6.18 18.81 15.95
C GLU A 236 -5.10 17.86 16.50
N ILE A 237 -4.49 18.21 17.63
CA ILE A 237 -3.45 17.41 18.29
C ILE A 237 -4.00 16.04 18.71
N ALA A 238 -5.22 16.01 19.27
CA ALA A 238 -5.88 14.76 19.67
C ALA A 238 -6.19 13.87 18.46
N LYS A 239 -6.71 14.46 17.37
CA LYS A 239 -6.99 13.72 16.11
C LYS A 239 -5.73 13.06 15.55
N ARG A 240 -4.57 13.74 15.58
CA ARG A 240 -3.29 13.19 15.10
C ARG A 240 -2.79 12.03 15.95
N GLN A 241 -2.94 12.12 17.27
CA GLN A 241 -2.58 11.05 18.20
C GLN A 241 -3.50 9.82 18.11
N GLU A 242 -4.76 10.00 17.74
CA GLU A 242 -5.69 8.89 17.49
C GLU A 242 -5.29 8.10 16.25
N VAL A 243 -5.10 8.78 15.11
CA VAL A 243 -4.70 8.14 13.84
C VAL A 243 -3.34 7.47 13.95
N GLY A 244 -2.37 8.10 14.62
CA GLY A 244 -1.03 7.55 14.81
C GLY A 244 -0.99 6.16 15.47
N ARG A 245 -2.09 5.73 16.12
CA ARG A 245 -2.16 4.41 16.74
C ARG A 245 -2.51 3.29 15.78
N GLY A 246 -3.16 3.61 14.65
CA GLY A 246 -3.48 2.64 13.60
C GLY A 246 -2.46 2.62 12.46
N LEU A 247 -1.41 3.45 12.49
CA LEU A 247 -0.39 3.54 11.43
C LEU A 247 0.79 2.56 11.62
N ARG A 248 0.61 1.54 12.44
CA ARG A 248 1.66 0.54 12.72
C ARG A 248 1.56 -0.61 11.72
N LEU A 249 2.70 -1.24 11.47
CA LEU A 249 2.73 -2.49 10.72
C LEU A 249 2.20 -3.62 11.60
N CYS A 250 1.20 -4.34 11.10
CA CYS A 250 0.53 -5.42 11.82
C CYS A 250 1.45 -6.62 12.06
N VAL A 251 1.00 -7.53 12.93
CA VAL A 251 1.66 -8.81 13.23
C VAL A 251 0.70 -9.97 13.03
N ASP A 252 1.24 -11.12 12.66
CA ASP A 252 0.47 -12.37 12.59
C ASP A 252 0.35 -13.06 13.96
N ARG A 253 -0.28 -14.24 13.98
CA ARG A 253 -0.51 -15.07 15.17
C ARG A 253 0.77 -15.48 15.90
N ASP A 254 1.90 -15.51 15.20
CA ASP A 254 3.20 -15.89 15.73
C ASP A 254 3.99 -14.66 16.21
N GLY A 255 3.42 -13.46 16.05
CA GLY A 255 4.04 -12.18 16.39
C GLY A 255 5.01 -11.68 15.32
N THR A 256 5.02 -12.27 14.13
CA THR A 256 5.89 -11.85 13.02
C THR A 256 5.34 -10.57 12.40
N ARG A 257 6.19 -9.55 12.31
CA ARG A 257 5.83 -8.26 11.72
C ARG A 257 5.65 -8.38 10.22
N GLN A 258 4.57 -7.79 9.74
CA GLN A 258 4.17 -7.74 8.35
C GLN A 258 4.80 -6.52 7.67
N ASP A 259 6.13 -6.54 7.54
CA ASP A 259 6.95 -5.45 6.96
C ASP A 259 7.43 -5.77 5.52
N ALA A 260 8.22 -4.87 4.94
CA ALA A 260 8.71 -5.01 3.56
C ALA A 260 9.68 -6.20 3.37
N GLU A 261 10.35 -6.68 4.42
CA GLU A 261 11.17 -7.89 4.30
C GLU A 261 10.28 -9.14 4.19
N GLN A 262 9.20 -9.17 4.98
CA GLN A 262 8.26 -10.29 5.00
C GLN A 262 7.29 -10.29 3.81
N LEU A 263 6.81 -9.12 3.39
CA LEU A 263 5.72 -8.96 2.42
C LEU A 263 6.14 -8.32 1.09
N GLY A 264 7.34 -7.75 1.01
CA GLY A 264 7.73 -6.95 -0.14
C GLY A 264 6.76 -5.78 -0.36
N ASP A 265 6.28 -5.65 -1.59
CA ASP A 265 5.40 -4.55 -1.99
C ASP A 265 3.96 -4.69 -1.45
N GLU A 266 3.53 -5.87 -0.98
CA GLU A 266 2.21 -6.07 -0.34
C GLU A 266 2.09 -5.34 1.02
N VAL A 267 3.22 -4.88 1.59
CA VAL A 267 3.23 -4.18 2.89
C VAL A 267 2.26 -3.01 2.92
N HIS A 268 2.08 -2.31 1.80
CA HIS A 268 1.20 -1.15 1.68
C HIS A 268 -0.28 -1.51 1.48
N ASP A 269 -0.57 -2.68 0.89
CA ASP A 269 -1.93 -3.16 0.65
C ASP A 269 -2.54 -3.74 1.95
N ILE A 270 -1.70 -4.40 2.75
CA ILE A 270 -2.12 -5.03 3.99
C ILE A 270 -2.30 -3.98 5.10
N ASN A 271 -1.31 -3.11 5.29
CA ASN A 271 -1.27 -2.16 6.41
C ASN A 271 -2.01 -0.85 6.09
N VAL A 272 -3.30 -0.97 5.80
CA VAL A 272 -4.18 0.17 5.48
C VAL A 272 -5.10 0.47 6.65
N LEU A 273 -4.99 1.68 7.20
CA LEU A 273 -5.86 2.21 8.24
C LEU A 273 -7.08 2.89 7.61
N THR A 274 -8.28 2.36 7.88
CA THR A 274 -9.54 3.01 7.49
C THR A 274 -10.03 3.93 8.61
N VAL A 275 -10.26 5.20 8.30
CA VAL A 275 -10.80 6.17 9.26
C VAL A 275 -12.23 6.55 8.88
N ILE A 276 -13.18 6.29 9.78
CA ILE A 276 -14.61 6.59 9.63
C ILE A 276 -14.94 7.75 10.57
N ALA A 277 -15.30 8.90 10.00
CA ALA A 277 -15.53 10.11 10.77
C ALA A 277 -16.58 11.02 10.13
N ASN A 278 -17.03 12.04 10.87
CA ASN A 278 -18.00 13.02 10.37
C ASN A 278 -17.33 14.05 9.44
N GLU A 279 -18.12 14.92 8.81
CA GLU A 279 -17.63 15.93 7.85
C GLU A 279 -16.51 16.81 8.42
N SER A 280 -16.54 17.14 9.71
CA SER A 280 -15.51 17.94 10.39
C SER A 280 -14.12 17.26 10.47
N TYR A 281 -14.05 15.97 10.16
CA TYR A 281 -12.83 15.19 10.13
C TYR A 281 -12.27 15.01 8.72
N ALA A 282 -13.09 15.19 7.68
CA ALA A 282 -12.61 15.17 6.30
C ALA A 282 -11.55 16.27 6.07
N ASP A 283 -11.80 17.47 6.59
CA ASP A 283 -10.83 18.59 6.53
C ASP A 283 -9.56 18.28 7.34
N PHE A 284 -9.67 17.57 8.45
CA PHE A 284 -8.50 17.10 9.22
C PHE A 284 -7.70 16.05 8.46
N THR A 285 -8.34 15.09 7.78
CA THR A 285 -7.59 14.12 6.96
C THR A 285 -6.85 14.81 5.82
N LYS A 286 -7.47 15.81 5.17
CA LYS A 286 -6.82 16.62 4.14
C LYS A 286 -5.67 17.46 4.68
N SER A 287 -5.78 18.03 5.88
CA SER A 287 -4.69 18.78 6.51
C SER A 287 -3.55 17.86 6.96
N LEU A 288 -3.86 16.72 7.60
CA LEU A 288 -2.87 15.70 7.98
C LEU A 288 -2.10 15.18 6.76
N GLN A 289 -2.78 14.99 5.64
CA GLN A 289 -2.16 14.64 4.36
C GLN A 289 -1.18 15.72 3.92
N LYS A 290 -1.64 16.97 3.86
CA LYS A 290 -0.80 18.10 3.49
C LYS A 290 0.44 18.19 4.38
N ASP A 291 0.30 17.92 5.67
CA ASP A 291 1.39 17.94 6.65
C ASP A 291 2.34 16.75 6.52
N ILE A 292 1.84 15.53 6.27
CA ILE A 292 2.67 14.35 5.99
C ILE A 292 3.45 14.58 4.70
N HIS A 293 2.79 15.05 3.64
CA HIS A 293 3.46 15.41 2.38
C HIS A 293 4.45 16.56 2.58
N ALA A 294 4.11 17.59 3.36
CA ALA A 294 5.00 18.71 3.65
C ALA A 294 6.23 18.27 4.45
N SER A 295 6.06 17.45 5.48
CA SER A 295 7.16 16.92 6.29
C SER A 295 8.01 15.88 5.55
N LEU A 296 7.42 15.04 4.70
CA LEU A 296 8.17 14.19 3.77
C LEU A 296 8.94 15.05 2.77
N ARG A 297 8.31 16.09 2.21
CA ARG A 297 9.00 17.06 1.34
C ARG A 297 10.09 17.81 2.08
N GLU A 298 9.93 18.12 3.35
CA GLU A 298 10.93 18.80 4.18
C GLU A 298 12.12 17.89 4.49
N ARG A 299 11.87 16.63 4.88
CA ARG A 299 12.92 15.60 4.98
C ARG A 299 13.62 15.31 3.65
N LEU A 300 12.89 15.41 2.53
CA LEU A 300 13.46 15.30 1.18
C LEU A 300 14.17 16.59 0.72
N ARG A 301 13.85 17.75 1.31
CA ARG A 301 14.53 19.05 1.11
C ARG A 301 15.84 19.17 1.88
N GLU A 302 16.00 18.43 2.98
CA GLU A 302 17.30 18.27 3.66
C GLU A 302 18.34 17.55 2.79
N GLN A 303 17.95 17.02 1.61
CA GLN A 303 18.88 16.85 0.49
C GLN A 303 18.95 18.17 -0.29
N PRO A 304 20.03 18.97 -0.18
CA PRO A 304 20.15 20.19 -0.96
C PRO A 304 20.21 19.83 -2.45
N ARG A 305 19.16 20.17 -3.21
CA ARG A 305 19.06 19.84 -4.64
C ARG A 305 19.43 21.06 -5.49
N GLN A 306 20.72 21.26 -5.67
CA GLN A 306 21.22 22.07 -6.77
C GLN A 306 21.22 21.21 -8.05
N VAL A 307 20.50 21.62 -9.10
CA VAL A 307 20.59 21.04 -10.45
C VAL A 307 21.92 21.47 -11.08
N THR A 308 22.99 20.81 -10.65
CA THR A 308 24.32 20.95 -11.22
C THR A 308 24.49 20.04 -12.43
N THR A 309 25.55 20.27 -13.20
CA THR A 309 25.98 19.34 -14.26
C THR A 309 26.20 17.94 -13.70
N ASP A 310 26.87 17.85 -12.56
CA ASP A 310 27.18 16.58 -11.89
C ASP A 310 25.93 15.84 -11.42
N TYR A 311 24.83 16.56 -11.15
CA TYR A 311 23.55 15.94 -10.82
C TYR A 311 23.01 15.12 -11.99
N PHE A 312 23.13 15.60 -13.22
CA PHE A 312 22.57 14.91 -14.39
C PHE A 312 23.56 13.93 -15.02
N MET A 313 24.85 14.22 -14.97
CA MET A 313 25.89 13.40 -15.59
C MET A 313 25.85 11.95 -15.11
N GLY A 314 25.88 11.00 -16.04
CA GLY A 314 25.89 9.57 -15.74
C GLY A 314 24.56 9.01 -15.22
N LYS A 315 23.49 9.82 -15.18
CA LYS A 315 22.15 9.31 -14.88
C LYS A 315 21.57 8.64 -16.11
N ASN A 316 21.11 7.41 -15.92
CA ASN A 316 20.32 6.70 -16.91
C ASN A 316 18.89 7.22 -16.91
N ILE A 317 18.39 7.63 -18.07
CA ILE A 317 17.02 8.07 -18.25
C ILE A 317 16.34 7.31 -19.38
N THR A 318 15.04 7.11 -19.25
CA THR A 318 14.22 6.51 -20.30
C THR A 318 13.75 7.57 -21.28
N LEU A 319 14.08 7.41 -22.56
CA LEU A 319 13.63 8.28 -23.64
C LEU A 319 12.16 8.02 -23.99
N LYS A 320 11.55 8.90 -24.79
CA LYS A 320 10.17 8.74 -25.28
C LYS A 320 9.91 7.46 -26.08
N ASP A 321 10.96 6.85 -26.65
CA ASP A 321 10.88 5.59 -27.39
C ASP A 321 11.12 4.36 -26.50
N GLY A 322 11.24 4.55 -25.19
CA GLY A 322 11.44 3.47 -24.21
C GLY A 322 12.90 3.02 -24.06
N SER A 323 13.85 3.58 -24.81
CA SER A 323 15.27 3.24 -24.66
C SER A 323 15.93 3.95 -23.48
N THR A 324 16.88 3.29 -22.83
CA THR A 324 17.71 3.88 -21.77
C THR A 324 18.86 4.68 -22.38
N HIS A 325 19.06 5.91 -21.92
CA HIS A 325 20.17 6.77 -22.33
C HIS A 325 20.88 7.33 -21.10
N GLU A 326 22.20 7.16 -21.06
CA GLU A 326 23.04 7.78 -20.04
C GLU A 326 23.29 9.25 -20.41
N ILE A 327 22.89 10.17 -19.54
CA ILE A 327 23.12 11.60 -19.77
C ILE A 327 24.63 11.87 -19.80
N THR A 328 25.12 12.31 -20.95
CA THR A 328 26.53 12.71 -21.11
C THR A 328 26.79 14.06 -20.42
N ASP A 329 28.05 14.33 -20.09
CA ASP A 329 28.49 15.63 -19.55
C ASP A 329 28.00 16.82 -20.40
N SER A 330 28.07 16.67 -21.73
CA SER A 330 27.61 17.69 -22.68
C SER A 330 26.10 17.92 -22.64
N GLU A 331 25.31 16.88 -22.34
CA GLU A 331 23.85 16.97 -22.22
C GLU A 331 23.46 17.52 -20.86
N ALA A 332 24.14 17.11 -19.79
CA ALA A 332 23.98 17.64 -18.44
C ALA A 332 24.21 19.17 -18.40
N ALA A 333 25.28 19.65 -19.05
CA ALA A 333 25.56 21.08 -19.17
C ALA A 333 24.45 21.84 -19.92
N ARG A 334 23.89 21.23 -20.96
CA ARG A 334 22.80 21.82 -21.74
C ARG A 334 21.48 21.81 -20.98
N ILE A 335 21.19 20.77 -20.20
CA ILE A 335 20.00 20.69 -19.32
C ILE A 335 20.07 21.79 -18.27
N LYS A 336 21.21 21.94 -17.58
CA LYS A 336 21.43 23.02 -16.61
C LYS A 336 21.24 24.41 -17.25
N THR A 337 21.91 24.65 -18.38
CA THR A 337 21.81 25.92 -19.11
C THR A 337 20.37 26.22 -19.54
N TRP A 338 19.60 25.21 -19.94
CA TRP A 338 18.20 25.39 -20.31
C TRP A 338 17.32 25.69 -19.09
N LEU A 339 17.55 25.06 -17.94
CA LEU A 339 16.85 25.39 -16.70
C LEU A 339 17.13 26.84 -16.28
N GLU A 340 18.38 27.28 -16.36
CA GLU A 340 18.78 28.65 -15.99
C GLU A 340 18.20 29.71 -16.94
N ASN A 341 18.33 29.49 -18.26
CA ASN A 341 17.89 30.47 -19.27
C ASN A 341 16.37 30.70 -19.30
N ASN A 342 15.58 29.73 -18.83
CA ASN A 342 14.13 29.86 -18.73
C ASN A 342 13.68 30.29 -17.33
N GLY A 343 14.61 30.66 -16.45
CA GLY A 343 14.32 31.06 -15.09
C GLY A 343 13.75 29.94 -14.22
N TYR A 344 13.97 28.68 -14.59
CA TYR A 344 13.55 27.48 -13.86
C TYR A 344 14.55 27.05 -12.79
N ALA A 345 15.79 27.49 -12.92
CA ALA A 345 16.82 27.42 -11.87
C ALA A 345 17.55 28.77 -11.78
N ASP A 346 18.09 29.11 -10.61
CA ASP A 346 19.00 30.26 -10.46
C ASP A 346 20.46 29.90 -10.82
N SER A 347 21.35 30.89 -10.76
CA SER A 347 22.79 30.72 -11.06
C SER A 347 23.52 29.75 -10.13
N GLU A 348 22.94 29.42 -8.97
CA GLU A 348 23.46 28.45 -8.02
C GLU A 348 22.86 27.04 -8.25
N GLY A 349 21.97 26.90 -9.23
CA GLY A 349 21.29 25.65 -9.55
C GLY A 349 20.10 25.35 -8.65
N ASN A 350 19.57 26.31 -7.87
CA ASN A 350 18.35 26.07 -7.09
C ASN A 350 17.12 26.21 -8.00
N ILE A 351 16.22 25.22 -7.95
CA ILE A 351 14.98 25.23 -8.72
C ILE A 351 14.04 26.35 -8.26
N GLN A 352 13.56 27.14 -9.21
CA GLN A 352 12.67 28.27 -8.99
C GLN A 352 11.18 27.85 -9.06
N PRO A 353 10.27 28.54 -8.36
CA PRO A 353 8.83 28.23 -8.37
C PRO A 353 8.19 28.22 -9.77
N SER A 354 8.73 29.03 -10.68
CA SER A 354 8.37 29.12 -12.11
C SER A 354 8.42 27.78 -12.85
N PHE A 355 9.34 26.89 -12.46
CA PHE A 355 9.48 25.57 -13.07
C PHE A 355 8.25 24.70 -12.80
N MET A 356 7.85 24.58 -11.53
CA MET A 356 6.68 23.80 -11.14
C MET A 356 5.38 24.35 -11.73
N GLN A 357 5.25 25.69 -11.79
CA GLN A 357 4.11 26.32 -12.42
C GLN A 357 4.01 25.96 -13.91
N SER A 358 5.13 26.02 -14.63
CA SER A 358 5.18 25.72 -16.08
C SER A 358 4.95 24.24 -16.40
N VAL A 359 5.35 23.32 -15.50
CA VAL A 359 5.03 21.89 -15.60
C VAL A 359 3.52 21.67 -15.48
N ASN A 360 2.89 22.21 -14.44
CA ASN A 360 1.48 21.96 -14.15
C ASN A 360 0.54 22.56 -15.20
N GLU A 361 0.91 23.71 -15.77
CA GLU A 361 0.14 24.39 -16.82
C GLU A 361 0.42 23.83 -18.23
N GLY A 362 1.40 22.91 -18.37
CA GLY A 362 1.82 22.36 -19.67
C GLY A 362 2.50 23.38 -20.58
N THR A 363 3.04 24.46 -20.02
CA THR A 363 3.62 25.62 -20.73
C THR A 363 5.15 25.63 -20.73
N LEU A 364 5.77 24.49 -20.42
CA LEU A 364 7.21 24.33 -20.30
C LEU A 364 7.96 24.65 -21.60
N ALA A 365 9.01 25.47 -21.50
CA ALA A 365 9.79 25.89 -22.65
C ALA A 365 10.41 24.69 -23.40
N PRO A 366 10.44 24.68 -24.75
CA PRO A 366 10.98 23.56 -25.49
C PRO A 366 12.49 23.40 -25.25
N MET A 367 12.94 22.15 -25.05
CA MET A 367 14.36 21.83 -24.93
C MET A 367 15.15 22.20 -26.21
N PRO A 368 16.42 22.64 -26.09
CA PRO A 368 17.12 23.34 -27.18
C PRO A 368 17.62 22.42 -28.30
N THR A 369 17.74 21.11 -28.07
CA THR A 369 18.22 20.15 -29.08
C THR A 369 17.22 19.01 -29.30
N ARG A 370 17.26 18.38 -30.48
CA ARG A 370 16.41 17.21 -30.79
C ARG A 370 16.66 16.05 -29.82
N ALA A 371 17.91 15.82 -29.43
CA ALA A 371 18.27 14.83 -28.41
C ALA A 371 17.60 15.15 -27.07
N LEU A 372 17.71 16.39 -26.57
CA LEU A 372 17.11 16.79 -25.30
C LEU A 372 15.57 16.83 -25.33
N LYS A 373 14.96 17.07 -26.49
CA LYS A 373 13.49 16.98 -26.66
C LYS A 373 12.98 15.55 -26.45
N ASN A 374 13.76 14.54 -26.85
CA ASN A 374 13.42 13.13 -26.63
C ASN A 374 13.59 12.72 -25.15
N MET A 375 14.38 13.48 -24.40
CA MET A 375 14.70 13.30 -22.98
C MET A 375 13.84 14.17 -22.06
N ALA A 376 13.02 15.08 -22.60
CA ALA A 376 12.40 16.17 -21.85
C ALA A 376 11.56 15.68 -20.67
N ASP A 377 10.69 14.69 -20.88
CA ASP A 377 9.81 14.15 -19.85
C ASP A 377 10.60 13.47 -18.72
N ALA A 378 11.69 12.78 -19.07
CA ALA A 378 12.55 12.13 -18.09
C ALA A 378 13.43 13.11 -17.32
N VAL A 379 13.91 14.17 -17.98
CA VAL A 379 14.60 15.28 -17.31
C VAL A 379 13.64 16.01 -16.36
N VAL A 380 12.40 16.27 -16.79
CA VAL A 380 11.37 16.86 -15.92
C VAL A 380 11.10 15.96 -14.72
N LYS A 381 10.95 14.64 -14.90
CA LYS A 381 10.82 13.68 -13.80
C LYS A 381 12.04 13.66 -12.86
N LEU A 382 13.26 13.72 -13.40
CA LEU A 382 14.48 13.80 -12.62
C LEU A 382 14.59 15.09 -11.79
N VAL A 383 14.08 16.20 -12.31
CA VAL A 383 14.06 17.49 -11.61
C VAL A 383 12.94 17.54 -10.57
N LEU A 384 11.77 16.98 -10.90
CA LEU A 384 10.62 16.95 -9.99
C LEU A 384 10.79 15.93 -8.86
N ASN A 385 11.51 14.82 -9.10
CA ASN A 385 11.61 13.67 -8.18
C ASN A 385 10.24 13.36 -7.58
N ASP A 386 9.39 12.86 -8.48
CA ASP A 386 7.95 12.72 -8.32
C ASP A 386 7.55 12.09 -6.97
N PRO A 387 6.79 12.78 -6.10
CA PRO A 387 6.16 12.20 -4.92
C PRO A 387 5.02 11.23 -5.27
N SER A 388 5.03 10.62 -6.44
CA SER A 388 4.05 9.61 -6.85
C SER A 388 4.11 8.33 -6.02
N ALA A 389 5.19 8.10 -5.25
CA ALA A 389 5.22 7.07 -4.21
C ALA A 389 4.12 7.25 -3.15
N THR A 390 3.55 8.47 -3.02
CA THR A 390 2.41 8.76 -2.14
C THR A 390 1.09 8.95 -2.89
N ASP A 391 1.10 9.02 -4.23
CA ASP A 391 -0.13 9.07 -5.02
C ASP A 391 -0.83 7.71 -4.99
N GLY A 392 -2.10 7.72 -4.56
CA GLY A 392 -2.88 6.50 -4.41
C GLY A 392 -2.66 5.71 -3.12
N MET A 393 -1.77 6.15 -2.21
CA MET A 393 -1.74 5.65 -0.81
C MET A 393 -3.01 6.02 -0.02
N ILE A 394 -3.84 6.88 -0.61
CA ILE A 394 -5.07 7.38 -0.04
C ILE A 394 -6.13 7.31 -1.13
N THR A 395 -7.15 6.52 -0.85
CA THR A 395 -8.29 6.32 -1.74
C THR A 395 -9.55 6.64 -0.98
N ASP A 396 -10.47 7.42 -1.57
CA ASP A 396 -11.81 7.54 -1.00
C ASP A 396 -12.51 6.19 -1.14
N ALA A 397 -12.75 5.51 -0.02
CA ALA A 397 -13.42 4.20 0.01
C ALA A 397 -14.86 4.24 -0.54
N ARG A 398 -15.43 5.42 -0.83
CA ARG A 398 -16.70 5.54 -1.55
C ARG A 398 -16.54 5.31 -3.05
N THR A 399 -15.35 5.53 -3.59
CA THR A 399 -15.00 5.36 -5.01
C THR A 399 -14.45 3.97 -5.34
N THR A 400 -14.60 3.01 -4.44
CA THR A 400 -14.18 1.63 -4.65
C THR A 400 -15.34 0.77 -5.14
N VAL A 401 -15.02 -0.24 -5.95
CA VAL A 401 -15.96 -1.31 -6.33
C VAL A 401 -15.55 -2.61 -5.67
N LEU A 402 -16.55 -3.42 -5.32
CA LEU A 402 -16.32 -4.73 -4.73
C LEU A 402 -16.02 -5.73 -5.85
N ASN A 403 -14.76 -6.20 -5.90
CA ASN A 403 -14.31 -7.18 -6.86
C ASN A 403 -14.54 -8.59 -6.32
N ARG A 404 -15.47 -9.33 -6.91
CA ARG A 404 -15.86 -10.68 -6.45
C ARG A 404 -15.36 -11.73 -7.42
N LEU A 405 -15.27 -12.96 -6.92
CA LEU A 405 -15.00 -14.12 -7.74
C LEU A 405 -16.14 -14.36 -8.73
N ASN A 406 -15.83 -14.31 -10.02
CA ASN A 406 -16.72 -14.73 -11.09
C ASN A 406 -16.75 -16.26 -11.14
N ARG A 407 -17.76 -16.85 -10.50
CA ARG A 407 -17.89 -18.32 -10.37
C ARG A 407 -18.05 -19.04 -11.71
N GLU A 408 -18.60 -18.38 -12.72
CA GLU A 408 -18.75 -18.99 -14.04
C GLU A 408 -17.38 -19.20 -14.68
N ASN A 409 -16.57 -18.15 -14.73
CA ASN A 409 -15.21 -18.22 -15.28
C ASN A 409 -14.29 -19.07 -14.42
N PHE A 410 -14.36 -18.94 -13.09
CA PHE A 410 -13.54 -19.72 -12.18
C PHE A 410 -13.78 -21.23 -12.35
N ASN A 411 -15.02 -21.66 -12.54
CA ASN A 411 -15.37 -23.08 -12.67
C ASN A 411 -15.21 -23.63 -14.10
N LYS A 412 -14.76 -22.83 -15.08
CA LYS A 412 -14.46 -23.33 -16.43
C LYS A 412 -13.41 -24.43 -16.35
N GLU A 413 -13.61 -25.51 -17.11
CA GLU A 413 -12.68 -26.64 -17.17
C GLU A 413 -11.27 -26.20 -17.56
N ALA A 414 -11.17 -25.25 -18.49
CA ALA A 414 -9.90 -24.66 -18.91
C ALA A 414 -9.13 -23.99 -17.76
N PHE A 415 -9.81 -23.21 -16.91
CA PHE A 415 -9.16 -22.56 -15.77
C PHE A 415 -8.79 -23.56 -14.68
N GLN A 416 -9.67 -24.53 -14.39
CA GLN A 416 -9.36 -25.56 -13.40
C GLN A 416 -8.19 -26.44 -13.83
N ALA A 417 -8.07 -26.74 -15.11
CA ALA A 417 -6.93 -27.43 -15.67
C ALA A 417 -5.65 -26.59 -15.58
N LEU A 418 -5.70 -25.29 -15.94
CA LEU A 418 -4.58 -24.36 -15.78
C LEU A 418 -4.12 -24.29 -14.31
N TRP A 419 -5.06 -24.06 -13.39
CA TRP A 419 -4.78 -23.92 -11.97
C TRP A 419 -4.13 -25.18 -11.39
N LYS A 420 -4.62 -26.36 -11.79
CA LYS A 420 -4.04 -27.63 -11.35
C LYS A 420 -2.58 -27.81 -11.75
N GLU A 421 -2.14 -27.23 -12.86
CA GLU A 421 -0.76 -27.33 -13.34
C GLU A 421 0.18 -26.32 -12.65
N ILE A 422 -0.34 -25.20 -12.15
CA ILE A 422 0.47 -24.12 -11.59
C ILE A 422 0.41 -24.01 -10.07
N ASN A 423 -0.61 -24.56 -9.40
CA ASN A 423 -0.87 -24.37 -7.97
C ASN A 423 0.07 -25.11 -7.01
N HIS A 424 1.26 -25.47 -7.45
CA HIS A 424 2.21 -26.25 -6.68
C HIS A 424 3.17 -25.35 -5.90
N GLN A 425 3.57 -25.80 -4.71
CA GLN A 425 4.65 -25.17 -3.97
C GLN A 425 5.98 -25.82 -4.34
N TYR A 426 7.00 -24.99 -4.49
CA TYR A 426 8.32 -25.42 -4.94
C TYR A 426 9.39 -25.18 -3.87
N VAL A 427 10.42 -26.00 -3.88
CA VAL A 427 11.68 -25.73 -3.21
C VAL A 427 12.79 -25.77 -4.24
N TYR A 428 13.84 -25.01 -4.02
CA TYR A 428 15.00 -24.99 -4.92
C TYR A 428 16.24 -25.53 -4.24
N THR A 429 17.17 -26.05 -5.03
CA THR A 429 18.56 -26.29 -4.63
C THR A 429 19.45 -25.47 -5.56
N VAL A 430 20.42 -24.76 -5.01
CA VAL A 430 21.40 -24.00 -5.79
C VAL A 430 22.78 -24.56 -5.48
N SER A 431 23.55 -24.85 -6.53
CA SER A 431 24.97 -25.16 -6.40
C SER A 431 25.78 -23.85 -6.42
N TYR A 432 26.58 -23.61 -5.39
CA TYR A 432 27.40 -22.39 -5.28
C TYR A 432 28.89 -22.74 -5.28
N ASP A 433 29.66 -22.13 -6.19
CA ASP A 433 31.11 -22.01 -6.01
C ASP A 433 31.44 -20.70 -5.30
N SER A 434 31.79 -20.81 -4.01
CA SER A 434 32.17 -19.64 -3.21
C SER A 434 33.42 -18.92 -3.71
N LYS A 435 34.32 -19.62 -4.42
CA LYS A 435 35.53 -19.03 -4.98
C LYS A 435 35.21 -18.20 -6.21
N GLU A 436 34.34 -18.70 -7.06
CA GLU A 436 33.85 -17.97 -8.24
C GLU A 436 33.07 -16.71 -7.81
N LEU A 437 32.18 -16.82 -6.82
CA LEU A 437 31.46 -15.66 -6.27
C LEU A 437 32.42 -14.61 -5.74
N ALA A 438 33.42 -15.03 -4.96
CA ALA A 438 34.41 -14.10 -4.42
C ALA A 438 35.22 -13.42 -5.53
N ALA A 439 35.63 -14.16 -6.56
CA ALA A 439 36.37 -13.61 -7.69
C ALA A 439 35.55 -12.58 -8.48
N ASN A 440 34.28 -12.89 -8.77
CA ASN A 440 33.37 -11.99 -9.48
C ASN A 440 33.04 -10.75 -8.63
N ALA A 441 32.76 -10.93 -7.33
CA ALA A 441 32.52 -9.82 -6.40
C ALA A 441 33.71 -8.86 -6.33
N VAL A 442 34.95 -9.38 -6.21
CA VAL A 442 36.16 -8.56 -6.18
C VAL A 442 36.31 -7.76 -7.48
N LYS A 443 36.15 -8.41 -8.63
CA LYS A 443 36.23 -7.77 -9.94
C LYS A 443 35.26 -6.58 -10.07
N HIS A 444 34.01 -6.77 -9.65
CA HIS A 444 32.99 -5.71 -9.75
C HIS A 444 33.14 -4.62 -8.68
N LEU A 445 33.53 -4.97 -7.45
CA LEU A 445 33.86 -3.97 -6.43
C LEU A 445 35.03 -3.08 -6.88
N ASP A 446 36.05 -3.66 -7.51
CA ASP A 446 37.19 -2.91 -8.03
C ASP A 446 36.85 -1.98 -9.19
N ALA A 447 35.85 -2.33 -9.99
CA ALA A 447 35.40 -1.52 -11.11
C ALA A 447 34.42 -0.42 -10.67
N GLU A 448 33.42 -0.77 -9.85
CA GLU A 448 32.20 0.01 -9.69
C GLU A 448 32.04 0.68 -8.32
N LEU A 449 32.77 0.23 -7.28
CA LEU A 449 32.55 0.73 -5.93
C LEU A 449 32.92 2.22 -5.84
N SER A 450 31.93 3.04 -5.51
CA SER A 450 32.07 4.48 -5.28
C SER A 450 31.44 4.85 -3.94
N VAL A 451 32.00 5.87 -3.29
CA VAL A 451 31.54 6.35 -1.98
C VAL A 451 31.47 7.88 -2.00
N ARG A 452 30.34 8.44 -1.58
CA ARG A 452 30.12 9.89 -1.51
C ARG A 452 30.92 10.50 -0.37
N GLN A 453 31.60 11.62 -0.62
CA GLN A 453 32.23 12.42 0.42
C GLN A 453 31.19 13.30 1.13
N LEU A 454 31.36 13.51 2.44
CA LEU A 454 30.51 14.39 3.25
C LEU A 454 30.95 15.84 3.08
N HIS A 455 30.01 16.73 2.80
CA HIS A 455 30.23 18.18 2.70
C HIS A 455 29.41 18.88 3.79
N TYR A 456 29.93 19.96 4.37
CA TYR A 456 29.17 20.84 5.25
C TYR A 456 29.19 22.26 4.72
N VAL A 457 28.11 22.98 4.97
CA VAL A 457 27.96 24.37 4.56
C VAL A 457 28.08 25.24 5.82
N ARG A 458 29.13 26.04 5.88
CA ARG A 458 29.32 27.02 6.96
C ARG A 458 28.69 28.34 6.51
N VAL A 459 27.67 28.78 7.24
CA VAL A 459 27.03 30.09 7.05
C VAL A 459 27.52 31.01 8.16
N GLU A 460 28.24 32.07 7.78
CA GLU A 460 28.61 33.15 8.70
C GLU A 460 27.77 34.39 8.39
N GLY A 461 27.22 35.02 9.43
CA GLY A 461 26.49 36.28 9.32
C GLY A 461 27.01 37.29 10.34
N GLU A 462 27.11 38.56 9.94
CA GLU A 462 27.31 39.67 10.86
C GLU A 462 25.95 40.21 11.32
N GLN A 463 25.86 40.65 12.57
CA GLN A 463 24.62 41.22 13.09
C GLN A 463 24.50 42.66 12.59
N ASP A 464 23.35 43.02 12.01
CA ASP A 464 23.12 44.36 11.48
C ASP A 464 22.98 45.35 12.64
N ALA A 465 23.72 46.46 12.58
CA ALA A 465 23.82 47.42 13.69
C ALA A 465 22.54 48.26 13.90
N GLU A 466 21.65 48.32 12.90
CA GLU A 466 20.40 49.10 12.97
C GLU A 466 19.14 48.25 13.22
N ASN A 467 19.18 46.93 13.01
CA ASN A 467 18.08 46.01 13.30
C ASN A 467 18.61 44.71 13.92
N VAL A 468 18.57 44.63 15.26
CA VAL A 468 19.14 43.54 16.07
C VAL A 468 18.50 42.16 15.77
N ASP A 469 17.31 42.15 15.16
CA ASP A 469 16.54 40.95 14.79
C ASP A 469 16.80 40.45 13.35
N GLN A 470 17.69 41.09 12.58
CA GLN A 470 18.06 40.64 11.23
C GLN A 470 19.58 40.46 11.09
N PHE A 471 19.99 39.27 10.62
CA PHE A 471 21.38 39.00 10.25
C PHE A 471 21.67 39.70 8.91
N GLY A 472 22.58 40.67 8.91
CA GLY A 472 23.04 41.36 7.71
C GLY A 472 24.25 40.66 7.08
N ASN A 473 24.33 40.63 5.74
CA ASN A 473 25.43 40.03 4.97
C ASN A 473 25.80 38.59 5.39
N GLN A 474 24.97 37.62 4.99
CA GLN A 474 25.32 36.21 5.09
C GLN A 474 26.33 35.83 4.00
N ARG A 475 27.45 35.21 4.40
CA ARG A 475 28.39 34.55 3.49
C ARG A 475 28.32 33.05 3.71
N THR A 476 27.99 32.35 2.65
CA THR A 476 27.93 30.88 2.64
C THR A 476 29.19 30.35 1.99
N ALA A 477 29.96 29.54 2.72
CA ALA A 477 31.11 28.83 2.18
C ALA A 477 30.88 27.31 2.34
N THR A 478 30.90 26.59 1.21
CA THR A 478 30.89 25.13 1.20
C THR A 478 32.33 24.66 1.39
N GLU A 479 32.63 24.07 2.54
CA GLU A 479 33.94 23.46 2.79
C GLU A 479 33.84 21.94 2.66
N GLN A 480 34.78 21.35 1.92
CA GLN A 480 34.99 19.91 1.94
C GLN A 480 35.59 19.53 3.29
N LEU A 481 34.98 18.55 3.94
CA LEU A 481 35.47 18.01 5.19
C LEU A 481 36.75 17.20 4.86
N ALA A 482 37.91 17.84 4.92
CA ALA A 482 39.20 17.22 4.62
C ALA A 482 39.65 16.22 5.68
N SER A 483 38.92 16.08 6.79
CA SER A 483 39.25 15.12 7.84
C SER A 483 38.66 13.75 7.54
N GLU A 484 39.53 12.74 7.60
CA GLU A 484 39.17 11.34 7.78
C GLU A 484 37.97 11.24 8.73
N CYS A 485 36.87 10.65 8.26
CA CYS A 485 35.65 10.54 9.04
C CYS A 485 35.91 9.53 10.18
N THR A 486 36.48 9.99 11.30
CA THR A 486 36.57 9.19 12.52
C THR A 486 35.22 9.24 13.22
N SER A 487 34.25 8.50 12.68
CA SER A 487 33.10 8.07 13.45
C SER A 487 33.60 7.54 14.80
N THR A 488 33.05 8.04 15.90
CA THR A 488 33.31 7.51 17.24
C THR A 488 32.62 6.16 17.47
N VAL A 489 31.72 5.77 16.57
CA VAL A 489 31.01 4.49 16.57
C VAL A 489 31.83 3.46 15.79
N ALA A 490 32.16 2.35 16.45
CA ALA A 490 32.81 1.21 15.81
C ALA A 490 31.82 0.50 14.88
N TYR A 491 32.13 0.48 13.58
CA TYR A 491 31.34 -0.24 12.58
C TYR A 491 31.80 -1.69 12.47
N ASP A 492 30.86 -2.62 12.46
CA ASP A 492 31.09 -4.01 12.12
C ASP A 492 31.03 -4.21 10.59
N LEU A 493 32.02 -3.68 9.87
CA LEU A 493 32.04 -3.72 8.39
C LEU A 493 31.76 -5.13 7.82
N ILE A 494 32.39 -6.15 8.40
CA ILE A 494 32.21 -7.53 7.95
C ILE A 494 30.81 -8.04 8.31
N GLY A 495 30.31 -7.74 9.52
CA GLY A 495 28.99 -8.15 9.98
C GLY A 495 27.87 -7.53 9.17
N GLU A 496 27.92 -6.22 8.93
CA GLU A 496 26.92 -5.47 8.16
C GLU A 496 26.83 -5.96 6.71
N ILE A 497 27.97 -6.12 6.03
CA ILE A 497 28.00 -6.66 4.66
C ILE A 497 27.57 -8.14 4.65
N ALA A 498 27.99 -8.95 5.63
CA ALA A 498 27.59 -10.36 5.73
C ALA A 498 26.07 -10.51 5.92
N HIS A 499 25.48 -9.68 6.78
CA HIS A 499 24.04 -9.65 7.02
C HIS A 499 23.30 -9.21 5.75
N GLY A 500 23.70 -8.08 5.15
CA GLY A 500 23.05 -7.54 3.96
C GLY A 500 23.18 -8.42 2.71
N THR A 501 24.21 -9.26 2.61
CA THR A 501 24.43 -10.19 1.47
C THR A 501 23.97 -11.63 1.77
N ASN A 502 23.65 -11.94 3.02
CA ASN A 502 23.42 -13.28 3.53
C ASN A 502 24.58 -14.24 3.15
N LEU A 503 25.81 -13.81 3.47
CA LEU A 503 27.05 -14.57 3.29
C LEU A 503 27.75 -14.76 4.64
N THR A 504 28.65 -15.74 4.73
CA THR A 504 29.45 -15.92 5.95
C THR A 504 30.46 -14.79 6.10
N ARG A 505 30.71 -14.36 7.34
CA ARG A 505 31.75 -13.36 7.68
C ARG A 505 33.12 -13.71 7.10
N ARG A 506 33.45 -15.02 7.02
CA ARG A 506 34.67 -15.52 6.38
C ARG A 506 34.72 -15.18 4.89
N THR A 507 33.63 -15.37 4.16
CA THR A 507 33.57 -15.09 2.72
C THR A 507 33.67 -13.60 2.45
N VAL A 508 32.93 -12.79 3.20
CA VAL A 508 33.03 -11.32 3.12
C VAL A 508 34.43 -10.84 3.46
N GLY A 509 35.06 -11.40 4.50
CA GLY A 509 36.45 -11.12 4.84
C GLY A 509 37.41 -11.43 3.68
N ASN A 510 37.26 -12.57 3.02
CA ASN A 510 38.07 -12.93 1.85
C ASN A 510 37.86 -11.96 0.67
N ILE A 511 36.62 -11.53 0.41
CA ILE A 511 36.30 -10.56 -0.65
C ILE A 511 36.97 -9.22 -0.33
N LEU A 512 36.78 -8.68 0.87
CA LEU A 512 37.33 -7.38 1.28
C LEU A 512 38.86 -7.38 1.38
N GLN A 513 39.49 -8.53 1.64
CA GLN A 513 40.95 -8.66 1.60
C GLN A 513 41.51 -8.68 0.17
N ALA A 514 40.70 -9.06 -0.82
CA ALA A 514 41.13 -9.25 -2.19
C ALA A 514 40.83 -8.03 -3.11
N ILE A 515 40.01 -7.07 -2.67
CA ILE A 515 39.80 -5.81 -3.39
C ILE A 515 41.04 -4.91 -3.33
N LYS A 516 41.13 -3.97 -4.27
CA LYS A 516 42.19 -2.98 -4.34
C LYS A 516 42.27 -2.14 -3.06
N PRO A 517 43.48 -1.87 -2.51
CA PRO A 517 43.66 -1.04 -1.31
C PRO A 517 43.00 0.34 -1.42
N GLU A 518 43.05 0.97 -2.59
CA GLU A 518 42.40 2.27 -2.84
C GLU A 518 40.87 2.20 -2.73
N LYS A 519 40.25 1.08 -3.09
CA LYS A 519 38.81 0.89 -2.94
C LYS A 519 38.44 0.67 -1.48
N LEU A 520 39.19 -0.16 -0.76
CA LEU A 520 38.98 -0.38 0.67
C LEU A 520 39.14 0.92 1.49
N ALA A 521 40.06 1.80 1.08
CA ALA A 521 40.27 3.09 1.74
C ALA A 521 39.03 4.01 1.69
N LEU A 522 38.14 3.84 0.69
CA LEU A 522 36.90 4.61 0.57
C LEU A 522 35.96 4.43 1.78
N PHE A 523 36.08 3.33 2.51
CA PHE A 523 35.32 3.10 3.74
C PHE A 523 35.52 4.23 4.77
N ARG A 524 36.73 4.82 4.83
CA ARG A 524 37.03 5.93 5.76
C ARG A 524 36.34 7.24 5.40
N ASN A 525 35.87 7.38 4.16
CA ASN A 525 35.23 8.61 3.68
C ASN A 525 33.76 8.66 4.09
N ASN A 526 33.05 7.54 3.91
CA ASN A 526 31.66 7.38 4.32
C ASN A 526 31.36 5.88 4.53
N PRO A 527 31.48 5.38 5.78
CA PRO A 527 31.27 3.98 6.13
C PRO A 527 29.91 3.41 5.68
N GLU A 528 28.83 4.17 5.85
CA GLU A 528 27.46 3.71 5.55
C GLU A 528 27.26 3.55 4.04
N ASP A 529 27.70 4.52 3.25
CA ASP A 529 27.59 4.45 1.80
C ASP A 529 28.50 3.36 1.20
N PHE A 530 29.68 3.14 1.79
CA PHE A 530 30.54 2.00 1.44
C PHE A 530 29.83 0.67 1.69
N ILE A 531 29.29 0.46 2.90
CA ILE A 531 28.60 -0.78 3.28
C ILE A 531 27.42 -1.03 2.34
N ARG A 532 26.60 -0.01 2.07
CA ARG A 532 25.45 -0.11 1.18
C ARG A 532 25.86 -0.50 -0.24
N ASN A 533 26.82 0.21 -0.83
CA ASN A 533 27.22 -0.01 -2.22
C ASN A 533 27.96 -1.34 -2.40
N ALA A 534 28.82 -1.72 -1.45
CA ALA A 534 29.48 -3.02 -1.46
C ALA A 534 28.47 -4.16 -1.33
N THR A 535 27.49 -4.03 -0.43
CA THR A 535 26.40 -5.00 -0.26
C THR A 535 25.60 -5.17 -1.54
N ARG A 536 25.23 -4.06 -2.20
CA ARG A 536 24.51 -4.09 -3.49
C ARG A 536 25.28 -4.88 -4.55
N ILE A 537 26.55 -4.53 -4.79
CA ILE A 537 27.39 -5.16 -5.82
C ILE A 537 27.55 -6.67 -5.54
N ILE A 538 27.80 -7.06 -4.28
CA ILE A 538 27.94 -8.48 -3.93
C ILE A 538 26.63 -9.24 -4.14
N ARG A 539 25.47 -8.64 -3.82
CA ARG A 539 24.15 -9.24 -4.07
C ARG A 539 23.89 -9.45 -5.56
N GLU A 540 24.27 -8.51 -6.40
CA GLU A 540 24.13 -8.61 -7.86
C GLU A 540 24.94 -9.79 -8.42
N GLN A 541 26.20 -9.94 -7.98
CA GLN A 541 27.04 -11.07 -8.41
C GLN A 541 26.53 -12.42 -7.89
N LYS A 542 26.02 -12.44 -6.66
CA LYS A 542 25.35 -13.62 -6.10
C LYS A 542 24.12 -13.99 -6.93
N ALA A 543 23.29 -13.01 -7.28
CA ALA A 543 22.08 -13.19 -8.10
C ALA A 543 22.41 -13.78 -9.49
N ALA A 544 23.43 -13.25 -10.17
CA ALA A 544 23.83 -13.73 -11.49
C ALA A 544 24.29 -15.20 -11.49
N MET A 545 25.03 -15.63 -10.46
CA MET A 545 25.49 -17.02 -10.35
C MET A 545 24.37 -18.02 -10.02
N ILE A 546 23.35 -17.56 -9.31
CA ILE A 546 22.22 -18.38 -8.86
C ILE A 546 21.43 -18.93 -10.04
N VAL A 547 21.08 -18.07 -11.00
CA VAL A 547 20.18 -18.41 -12.10
C VAL A 547 20.69 -19.58 -12.94
N GLN A 548 22.02 -19.70 -13.10
CA GLN A 548 22.63 -20.72 -13.95
C GLN A 548 22.66 -22.13 -13.32
N HIS A 549 22.48 -22.23 -11.99
CA HIS A 549 22.68 -23.48 -11.24
C HIS A 549 21.53 -23.79 -10.26
N ILE A 550 20.35 -23.20 -10.51
CA ILE A 550 19.15 -23.47 -9.74
C ILE A 550 18.40 -24.68 -10.30
N HIS A 551 18.00 -25.58 -9.41
CA HIS A 551 17.12 -26.70 -9.73
C HIS A 551 15.92 -26.68 -8.81
N TYR A 552 14.74 -26.81 -9.41
CA TYR A 552 13.49 -26.81 -8.68
C TYR A 552 12.98 -28.23 -8.43
N LYS A 553 12.36 -28.41 -7.26
CA LYS A 553 11.64 -29.62 -6.90
C LYS A 553 10.26 -29.23 -6.40
N MET A 554 9.25 -29.89 -6.96
CA MET A 554 7.88 -29.79 -6.52
C MET A 554 7.72 -30.45 -5.14
N THR A 555 6.98 -29.80 -4.24
CA THR A 555 6.61 -30.33 -2.93
C THR A 555 5.21 -30.95 -2.96
N GLU A 556 4.79 -31.58 -1.87
CA GLU A 556 3.40 -32.04 -1.70
C GLU A 556 2.42 -30.86 -1.44
N GLY A 557 2.95 -29.69 -1.06
CA GLY A 557 2.17 -28.50 -0.77
C GLY A 557 1.57 -27.86 -2.02
N LYS A 558 0.37 -27.29 -1.88
CA LYS A 558 -0.37 -26.61 -2.95
C LYS A 558 -0.99 -25.32 -2.47
N TYR A 559 -1.09 -24.34 -3.35
CA TYR A 559 -1.87 -23.13 -3.13
C TYR A 559 -3.36 -23.48 -3.17
N SER A 560 -4.10 -23.04 -2.15
CA SER A 560 -5.56 -23.14 -2.17
C SER A 560 -6.13 -22.21 -3.24
N SER A 561 -7.23 -22.63 -3.84
CA SER A 561 -8.06 -21.78 -4.69
C SER A 561 -8.62 -20.55 -3.96
N ASP A 562 -8.61 -20.57 -2.62
CA ASP A 562 -9.10 -19.47 -1.78
C ASP A 562 -8.34 -18.16 -1.99
N ILE A 563 -7.15 -18.20 -2.61
CA ILE A 563 -6.41 -16.98 -2.97
C ILE A 563 -7.20 -16.04 -3.90
N PHE A 564 -8.17 -16.58 -4.64
CA PHE A 564 -9.10 -15.80 -5.49
C PHE A 564 -10.45 -15.54 -4.82
N ALA A 565 -10.75 -16.20 -3.70
CA ALA A 565 -12.09 -16.24 -3.14
C ALA A 565 -12.45 -15.01 -2.29
N THR A 566 -11.44 -14.28 -1.81
CA THR A 566 -11.65 -13.08 -0.98
C THR A 566 -12.07 -11.91 -1.86
N ALA A 567 -13.33 -11.47 -1.71
CA ALA A 567 -13.78 -10.25 -2.34
C ALA A 567 -13.04 -9.04 -1.74
N SER A 568 -12.47 -8.20 -2.60
CA SER A 568 -11.69 -7.02 -2.20
C SER A 568 -12.31 -5.74 -2.75
N GLU A 569 -12.17 -4.64 -2.02
CA GLU A 569 -12.52 -3.32 -2.55
C GLU A 569 -11.34 -2.79 -3.37
N VAL A 570 -11.62 -2.44 -4.62
CA VAL A 570 -10.61 -1.96 -5.56
C VAL A 570 -10.98 -0.54 -5.99
N PRO A 571 -10.02 0.39 -6.08
CA PRO A 571 -10.28 1.73 -6.60
C PRO A 571 -10.88 1.65 -8.01
N PHE A 572 -12.02 2.30 -8.24
CA PHE A 572 -12.74 2.19 -9.51
C PHE A 572 -11.95 2.70 -10.70
N ASP A 573 -11.12 3.72 -10.50
CA ASP A 573 -10.20 4.25 -11.52
C ASP A 573 -9.20 3.20 -12.00
N ARG A 574 -8.82 2.23 -11.16
CA ARG A 574 -7.93 1.10 -11.48
C ARG A 574 -8.66 -0.17 -11.88
N ALA A 575 -9.97 -0.23 -11.69
CA ALA A 575 -10.80 -1.40 -11.99
C ALA A 575 -11.24 -1.41 -13.46
N LEU A 576 -10.89 -2.47 -14.17
CA LEU A 576 -11.38 -2.77 -15.51
C LEU A 576 -12.42 -3.89 -15.41
N GLU A 577 -13.67 -3.61 -15.80
CA GLU A 577 -14.72 -4.64 -15.85
C GLU A 577 -14.34 -5.72 -16.87
N ALA A 578 -14.47 -6.99 -16.47
CA ALA A 578 -13.94 -8.11 -17.24
C ALA A 578 -14.94 -9.28 -17.29
N ASN A 579 -15.14 -9.82 -18.50
CA ASN A 579 -16.07 -10.91 -18.77
C ASN A 579 -15.37 -12.27 -18.92
N LYS A 580 -14.07 -12.29 -19.21
CA LYS A 580 -13.28 -13.54 -19.32
C LYS A 580 -12.36 -13.77 -18.12
N HIS A 581 -12.27 -12.80 -17.22
CA HIS A 581 -11.46 -12.90 -16.01
C HIS A 581 -12.15 -13.71 -14.91
N VAL A 582 -11.38 -14.36 -14.04
CA VAL A 582 -11.91 -15.12 -12.89
C VAL A 582 -12.51 -14.24 -11.78
N MET A 583 -12.24 -12.94 -11.80
CA MET A 583 -12.88 -11.93 -10.95
C MET A 583 -13.69 -10.97 -11.82
N ASP A 584 -14.72 -10.33 -11.25
CA ASP A 584 -15.59 -9.37 -11.96
C ASP A 584 -14.80 -8.16 -12.54
N TYR A 585 -13.71 -7.78 -11.89
CA TYR A 585 -12.82 -6.70 -12.33
C TYR A 585 -11.35 -7.13 -12.34
N VAL A 586 -10.57 -6.58 -13.27
CA VAL A 586 -9.10 -6.66 -13.28
C VAL A 586 -8.55 -5.36 -12.70
N VAL A 587 -7.72 -5.46 -11.65
CA VAL A 587 -7.03 -4.31 -11.06
C VAL A 587 -5.76 -4.06 -11.84
N THR A 588 -5.56 -2.83 -12.33
CA THR A 588 -4.42 -2.45 -13.17
C THR A 588 -3.67 -1.30 -12.54
N ASP A 589 -2.36 -1.48 -12.34
CA ASP A 589 -1.50 -0.46 -11.70
C ASP A 589 -0.73 0.37 -12.72
N SER A 590 -0.72 -0.08 -13.99
CA SER A 590 -0.07 0.62 -15.09
C SER A 590 -0.96 0.65 -16.32
N LYS A 591 -0.70 1.63 -17.20
CA LYS A 591 -1.34 1.69 -18.52
C LYS A 591 -1.07 0.42 -19.33
N VAL A 592 0.12 -0.16 -19.21
CA VAL A 592 0.53 -1.38 -19.93
C VAL A 592 -0.32 -2.57 -19.48
N GLU A 593 -0.51 -2.76 -18.18
CA GLU A 593 -1.41 -3.79 -17.66
C GLU A 593 -2.85 -3.59 -18.12
N ARG A 594 -3.32 -2.33 -18.15
CA ARG A 594 -4.67 -2.01 -18.58
C ARG A 594 -4.91 -2.29 -20.06
N ASP A 595 -3.95 -1.92 -20.90
CA ASP A 595 -3.99 -2.18 -22.33
C ASP A 595 -3.93 -3.70 -22.58
N PHE A 596 -3.03 -4.42 -21.89
CA PHE A 596 -2.91 -5.88 -21.97
C PHE A 596 -4.18 -6.61 -21.54
N ALA A 597 -4.76 -6.27 -20.37
CA ALA A 597 -6.02 -6.86 -19.91
C ALA A 597 -7.18 -6.57 -20.88
N SER A 598 -7.23 -5.36 -21.43
CA SER A 598 -8.23 -4.98 -22.44
C SER A 598 -8.10 -5.80 -23.73
N ASP A 599 -6.88 -6.13 -24.13
CA ASP A 599 -6.63 -7.00 -25.28
C ASP A 599 -7.03 -8.45 -25.01
N LEU A 600 -6.73 -9.00 -23.82
CA LEU A 600 -7.19 -10.32 -23.41
C LEU A 600 -8.71 -10.45 -23.43
N GLU A 601 -9.43 -9.42 -22.98
CA GLU A 601 -10.90 -9.38 -23.03
C GLU A 601 -11.43 -9.43 -24.47
N ARG A 602 -10.77 -8.74 -25.41
CA ARG A 602 -11.17 -8.72 -26.83
C ARG A 602 -10.75 -9.97 -27.61
N ALA A 603 -9.70 -10.65 -27.19
CA ALA A 603 -9.11 -11.78 -27.90
C ALA A 603 -10.04 -12.99 -27.98
N THR A 604 -10.28 -13.53 -29.18
CA THR A 604 -11.13 -14.71 -29.39
C THR A 604 -10.50 -16.01 -28.90
N GLU A 605 -9.18 -16.06 -28.91
CA GLU A 605 -8.33 -17.19 -28.58
C GLU A 605 -8.20 -17.35 -27.05
N VAL A 606 -8.52 -16.32 -26.28
CA VAL A 606 -8.50 -16.33 -24.81
C VAL A 606 -9.87 -16.80 -24.30
N GLU A 607 -9.87 -17.91 -23.57
CA GLU A 607 -11.10 -18.47 -23.00
C GLU A 607 -11.37 -17.98 -21.58
N VAL A 608 -10.30 -17.92 -20.78
CA VAL A 608 -10.31 -17.48 -19.39
C VAL A 608 -8.90 -17.12 -18.94
N TYR A 609 -8.78 -16.12 -18.07
CA TYR A 609 -7.51 -15.73 -17.49
C TYR A 609 -7.68 -15.19 -16.06
N ALA A 610 -6.57 -15.10 -15.33
CA ALA A 610 -6.50 -14.54 -14.00
C ALA A 610 -5.27 -13.65 -13.88
N LYS A 611 -5.42 -12.46 -13.26
CA LYS A 611 -4.31 -11.76 -12.63
C LYS A 611 -4.01 -12.47 -11.32
N LEU A 612 -2.80 -13.00 -11.18
CA LEU A 612 -2.42 -13.79 -10.03
C LEU A 612 -2.21 -12.88 -8.80
N PRO A 613 -2.77 -13.23 -7.64
CA PRO A 613 -2.48 -12.50 -6.41
C PRO A 613 -1.00 -12.59 -6.05
N ARG A 614 -0.44 -11.53 -5.49
CA ARG A 614 0.97 -11.49 -5.03
C ARG A 614 1.30 -12.55 -3.96
N SER A 615 0.28 -13.11 -3.30
CA SER A 615 0.40 -14.23 -2.35
C SER A 615 0.77 -15.56 -3.03
N PHE A 616 0.59 -15.67 -4.35
CA PHE A 616 1.12 -16.78 -5.15
C PHE A 616 2.61 -16.55 -5.44
N GLN A 617 3.47 -17.20 -4.63
CA GLN A 617 4.89 -16.90 -4.59
C GLN A 617 5.75 -18.08 -5.03
N ILE A 618 6.60 -17.85 -6.02
CA ILE A 618 7.65 -18.77 -6.43
C ILE A 618 8.93 -18.39 -5.66
N PRO A 619 9.48 -19.29 -4.83
CA PRO A 619 10.68 -18.98 -4.09
C PRO A 619 11.86 -18.90 -5.04
N THR A 620 12.63 -17.81 -4.91
CA THR A 620 13.91 -17.65 -5.60
C THR A 620 15.01 -17.32 -4.59
N PRO A 621 16.28 -17.55 -4.91
CA PRO A 621 17.37 -17.30 -3.96
C PRO A 621 17.70 -15.82 -3.76
N VAL A 622 17.03 -14.94 -4.52
CA VAL A 622 17.11 -13.48 -4.39
C VAL A 622 15.79 -12.86 -3.90
N GLY A 623 14.91 -13.68 -3.31
CA GLY A 623 13.60 -13.27 -2.78
C GLY A 623 12.44 -13.81 -3.61
N ASN A 624 11.24 -13.85 -3.04
CA ASN A 624 10.09 -14.44 -3.71
C ASN A 624 9.69 -13.64 -4.97
N TYR A 625 9.14 -14.37 -5.94
CA TYR A 625 8.65 -13.84 -7.21
C TYR A 625 7.17 -14.20 -7.37
N ALA A 626 6.34 -13.25 -7.78
CA ALA A 626 4.94 -13.47 -8.08
C ALA A 626 4.70 -13.09 -9.54
N PRO A 627 4.37 -14.04 -10.43
CA PRO A 627 4.05 -13.73 -11.82
C PRO A 627 2.71 -13.00 -11.92
N ASP A 628 2.55 -12.13 -12.92
CA ASP A 628 1.35 -11.28 -13.05
C ASP A 628 0.10 -12.03 -13.53
N TRP A 629 0.22 -12.90 -14.54
CA TRP A 629 -0.94 -13.46 -15.26
C TRP A 629 -0.88 -14.96 -15.43
N ALA A 630 -2.04 -15.60 -15.36
CA ALA A 630 -2.27 -16.98 -15.79
C ALA A 630 -3.38 -17.00 -16.85
N ILE A 631 -3.08 -17.52 -18.04
CA ILE A 631 -3.95 -17.38 -19.23
C ILE A 631 -4.17 -18.76 -19.85
N ALA A 632 -5.43 -19.12 -20.08
CA ALA A 632 -5.81 -20.30 -20.85
C ALA A 632 -6.28 -19.86 -22.25
N MET A 633 -5.50 -20.25 -23.28
CA MET A 633 -5.81 -19.97 -24.68
C MET A 633 -6.22 -21.24 -25.42
N ILE A 634 -7.16 -21.14 -26.35
CA ILE A 634 -7.63 -22.26 -27.17
C ILE A 634 -6.96 -22.20 -28.54
N ARG A 635 -6.42 -23.34 -28.99
CA ARG A 635 -6.05 -23.59 -30.39
C ARG A 635 -6.94 -24.65 -31.02
N ASP A 636 -7.35 -24.41 -32.26
CA ASP A 636 -8.13 -25.35 -33.09
C ASP A 636 -9.41 -25.86 -32.40
N GLY A 637 -9.99 -25.06 -31.51
CA GLY A 637 -11.24 -25.36 -30.79
C GLY A 637 -11.16 -26.41 -29.68
N VAL A 638 -10.01 -27.04 -29.42
CA VAL A 638 -9.90 -28.16 -28.45
C VAL A 638 -8.62 -28.14 -27.59
N LYS A 639 -7.52 -27.55 -28.05
CA LYS A 639 -6.23 -27.64 -27.34
C LYS A 639 -6.00 -26.38 -26.49
N HIS A 640 -6.06 -26.52 -25.17
CA HIS A 640 -5.65 -25.45 -24.27
C HIS A 640 -4.12 -25.35 -24.20
N ILE A 641 -3.60 -24.14 -24.40
CA ILE A 641 -2.21 -23.79 -24.12
C ILE A 641 -2.23 -22.81 -22.94
N PHE A 642 -1.47 -23.16 -21.91
CA PHE A 642 -1.41 -22.41 -20.66
C PHE A 642 -0.20 -21.49 -20.67
N PHE A 643 -0.43 -20.21 -20.40
CA PHE A 643 0.64 -19.22 -20.26
C PHE A 643 0.68 -18.65 -18.85
N ILE A 644 1.88 -18.54 -18.32
CA ILE A 644 2.20 -17.59 -17.27
C ILE A 644 2.90 -16.41 -17.94
N ALA A 645 2.37 -15.22 -17.74
CA ALA A 645 2.89 -14.00 -18.35
C ALA A 645 3.27 -12.96 -17.30
N GLU A 646 4.38 -12.28 -17.52
CA GLU A 646 4.82 -11.09 -16.78
C GLU A 646 4.68 -9.87 -17.69
N THR A 647 3.96 -8.84 -17.24
CA THR A 647 3.79 -7.58 -17.98
C THR A 647 4.80 -6.54 -17.54
N LYS A 648 5.55 -5.95 -18.47
CA LYS A 648 6.48 -4.84 -18.19
C LYS A 648 6.33 -3.72 -19.22
N GLY A 649 6.77 -2.51 -18.84
CA GLY A 649 6.80 -1.37 -19.76
C GLY A 649 7.88 -1.43 -20.85
N SER A 650 8.87 -2.32 -20.72
CA SER A 650 9.97 -2.50 -21.68
C SER A 650 10.51 -3.94 -21.63
N LEU A 651 10.89 -4.49 -22.79
CA LEU A 651 11.56 -5.80 -22.90
C LEU A 651 13.05 -5.71 -22.56
N SER A 652 13.65 -4.51 -22.57
CA SER A 652 15.08 -4.31 -22.39
C SER A 652 15.55 -4.78 -21.01
N SER A 653 16.58 -5.63 -20.96
CA SER A 653 17.22 -6.05 -19.72
C SER A 653 17.96 -4.90 -19.02
N MET A 654 18.17 -3.76 -19.70
CA MET A 654 18.81 -2.58 -19.12
C MET A 654 17.87 -1.74 -18.24
N ASP A 655 16.55 -1.88 -18.42
CA ASP A 655 15.54 -1.15 -17.64
C ASP A 655 15.08 -1.90 -16.37
N ILE A 656 15.50 -3.17 -16.22
CA ILE A 656 15.09 -4.06 -15.13
C ILE A 656 16.24 -4.19 -14.13
N SER A 657 15.94 -4.08 -12.84
CA SER A 657 16.98 -4.28 -11.82
C SER A 657 17.60 -5.68 -11.96
N PRO A 658 18.92 -5.86 -11.79
CA PRO A 658 19.55 -7.17 -11.92
C PRO A 658 18.91 -8.25 -11.03
N VAL A 659 18.39 -7.84 -9.87
CA VAL A 659 17.67 -8.71 -8.94
C VAL A 659 16.33 -9.16 -9.50
N GLU A 660 15.54 -8.25 -10.07
CA GLU A 660 14.25 -8.57 -10.69
C GLU A 660 14.42 -9.42 -11.95
N GLN A 661 15.42 -9.12 -12.77
CA GLN A 661 15.77 -9.97 -13.92
C GLN A 661 16.14 -11.38 -13.46
N SER A 662 16.90 -11.51 -12.37
CA SER A 662 17.25 -12.82 -11.81
C SER A 662 16.02 -13.59 -11.29
N LYS A 663 15.02 -12.90 -10.73
CA LYS A 663 13.74 -13.52 -10.33
C LYS A 663 12.97 -14.06 -11.53
N ILE A 664 12.87 -13.26 -12.60
CA ILE A 664 12.24 -13.62 -13.87
C ILE A 664 12.95 -14.85 -14.47
N ASP A 665 14.28 -14.84 -14.51
CA ASP A 665 15.07 -15.94 -15.07
C ASP A 665 14.93 -17.23 -14.24
N CYS A 666 14.88 -17.12 -12.91
CA CYS A 666 14.59 -18.27 -12.04
C CYS A 666 13.20 -18.87 -12.32
N CYS A 667 12.19 -18.02 -12.51
CA CYS A 667 10.84 -18.47 -12.83
C CYS A 667 10.77 -19.13 -14.22
N LYS A 668 11.47 -18.57 -15.19
CA LYS A 668 11.63 -19.17 -16.51
C LYS A 668 12.27 -20.56 -16.41
N GLN A 669 13.37 -20.69 -15.66
CA GLN A 669 14.04 -21.97 -15.43
C GLN A 669 13.09 -22.99 -14.76
N LEU A 670 12.29 -22.57 -13.77
CA LEU A 670 11.29 -23.45 -13.14
C LEU A 670 10.31 -24.02 -14.17
N PHE A 671 9.68 -23.18 -14.99
CA PHE A 671 8.70 -23.64 -15.96
C PHE A 671 9.34 -24.39 -17.15
N GLU A 672 10.61 -24.10 -17.47
CA GLU A 672 11.39 -24.88 -18.43
C GLU A 672 11.76 -26.28 -17.89
N GLU A 673 12.17 -26.42 -16.63
CA GLU A 673 12.39 -27.72 -15.99
C GLU A 673 11.09 -28.54 -15.90
N LEU A 674 9.96 -27.85 -15.75
CA LEU A 674 8.62 -28.43 -15.75
C LEU A 674 8.07 -28.71 -17.16
N SER A 675 8.81 -28.49 -18.26
CA SER A 675 8.35 -28.59 -19.67
C SER A 675 7.72 -29.93 -20.10
N SER A 676 7.63 -30.93 -19.22
CA SER A 676 6.66 -32.02 -19.35
C SER A 676 5.20 -31.58 -19.20
N CYS A 677 4.95 -30.39 -18.64
CA CYS A 677 3.64 -29.82 -18.32
C CYS A 677 3.16 -28.89 -19.44
N LYS A 678 1.84 -28.72 -19.57
CA LYS A 678 1.19 -27.96 -20.65
C LYS A 678 1.34 -26.43 -20.51
N VAL A 679 2.20 -25.96 -19.61
CA VAL A 679 2.33 -24.57 -19.18
C VAL A 679 3.64 -23.99 -19.71
N ARG A 680 3.58 -22.77 -20.25
CA ARG A 680 4.72 -22.00 -20.73
C ARG A 680 4.82 -20.67 -20.02
N TYR A 681 6.03 -20.28 -19.62
CA TYR A 681 6.30 -18.98 -19.05
C TYR A 681 6.91 -18.06 -20.10
N HIS A 682 6.35 -16.86 -20.25
CA HIS A 682 6.88 -15.85 -21.16
C HIS A 682 6.80 -14.45 -20.54
N LYS A 683 7.87 -13.68 -20.71
CA LYS A 683 7.86 -12.24 -20.46
C LYS A 683 7.25 -11.54 -21.68
N VAL A 684 6.24 -10.71 -21.45
CA VAL A 684 5.51 -10.01 -22.53
C VAL A 684 5.39 -8.52 -22.21
N THR A 685 5.43 -7.68 -23.24
CA THR A 685 5.14 -6.24 -23.10
C THR A 685 3.82 -5.85 -23.73
N SER A 686 3.25 -6.73 -24.56
CA SER A 686 1.98 -6.54 -25.23
C SER A 686 1.28 -7.89 -25.44
N TYR A 687 -0.01 -7.84 -25.79
CA TYR A 687 -0.74 -9.02 -26.22
C TYR A 687 -0.18 -9.62 -27.51
N GLU A 688 0.40 -8.80 -28.39
CA GLU A 688 1.02 -9.26 -29.64
C GLU A 688 2.22 -10.19 -29.35
N ASP A 689 3.02 -9.90 -28.33
CA ASP A 689 4.11 -10.78 -27.89
C ASP A 689 3.58 -12.15 -27.46
N LEU A 690 2.47 -12.17 -26.70
CA LEU A 690 1.82 -13.41 -26.27
C LEU A 690 1.30 -14.22 -27.47
N VAL A 691 0.69 -13.56 -28.46
CA VAL A 691 0.20 -14.21 -29.68
C VAL A 691 1.35 -14.77 -30.52
N ASN A 692 2.48 -14.08 -30.61
CA ASN A 692 3.66 -14.57 -31.30
C ASN A 692 4.18 -15.86 -30.67
N GLU A 693 4.25 -15.91 -29.34
CA GLU A 693 4.65 -17.11 -28.59
C GLU A 693 3.62 -18.24 -28.74
N PHE A 694 2.33 -17.92 -28.69
CA PHE A 694 1.24 -18.87 -28.94
C PHE A 694 1.33 -19.50 -30.33
N ASN A 695 1.61 -18.71 -31.35
CA ASN A 695 1.77 -19.17 -32.72
C ASN A 695 3.04 -19.99 -32.94
N ALA A 696 4.12 -19.68 -32.21
CA ALA A 696 5.39 -20.41 -32.25
C ALA A 696 5.30 -21.83 -31.67
N VAL A 697 4.32 -22.10 -30.79
CA VAL A 697 4.01 -23.46 -30.34
C VAL A 697 3.53 -24.28 -31.53
N ARG A 698 4.17 -25.42 -31.83
CA ARG A 698 3.70 -26.37 -32.86
C ARG A 698 2.76 -27.42 -32.28
#